data_AF-A0A533ZYD5-F1
#
_entry.id   AF-A0A533ZYD5-F1
#
_cell.length_a   1.000
_cell.length_b   1.000
_cell.length_c   1.000
_cell.angle_alpha   90.00
_cell.angle_beta   90.00
_cell.angle_gamma   90.00
#
_symmetry.space_group_name_H-M   'P 1'
#
loop_
_entity.id
_entity.type
_entity.pdbx_description
1 polymer ?
#
loop_
_entity_poly.entity_id
_entity_poly.type
_entity_poly.pdbx_seq_one_letter_code
_entity_poly.pdbx_strand_id
1 'polypeptide(L)'
;MQRRAHVVLAGCAAAVGAAEWLHGNAAAWAWAAGAAGVVAAVLALGRKLPPARTAGAAIACLALGIVLVTGVLEIRRIECCWPDVRAGRMPQDSSELKGALAAAVAEARRLAERGMTVALLPRDVEFERLQDAVRSGSRTPGVERGVAILASDGEPLAWAGRHRFVPARDTAELHAVITPFYVALEARRQTQGGGTAVGTVLLDAAPAAPDRGRAVSARFEQAHGVALRFYAPGLAPHDPDVFDYCPTNCERGDTLFSVEPVAAAQGDAKLAVWRAAALRAAVALGVTLILLLVAAPAGAWRWLVVLVAAWCAASAPLGLPGRAAELFSPAVFYRSALGAFSASAGSLAVLGVVALLAASALWRRGLERRWWHVTGAALLVLAAPYLVRYLGRGIAPPAGGAGFALWMAWEAAVAGASMALILGAAALVRGPAEPARVPWALPVACVWAALAGLAGLWLWNPYGAWPEWYTFVWLPALVGVLVPAPRRWAVLAIATVAGTAAALVTWGAVVEGRLRLAERDAQGLGRTADPAAVALLERLGRTPPAVAPRTPGQLYAWWLASPLAADDYPATLTLWTRTGEPEAEIRLASVDLPPALVAALVRSPETRRGSPRVDRLDRTPGVHYVLLVPLDSGEVLTVGVGPRTRLIPAARVARFLGGELGVTPPYQIFLSLPSHGPPAATARVIWTRAGWSARGERRIEPPGGVRHVHLRVDLRDPWALAVRGALV
;
A
#
# COMPACT_ATOMS: atom_id res chain seq x y z
N MET A 1 -10.35 -33.30 32.52
CA MET A 1 -10.48 -32.74 31.15
C MET A 1 -11.54 -31.65 31.04
N GLN A 2 -12.70 -31.79 31.67
CA GLN A 2 -13.84 -30.85 31.61
C GLN A 2 -13.45 -29.38 31.86
N ARG A 3 -12.78 -29.02 32.96
CA ARG A 3 -12.38 -27.60 33.21
C ARG A 3 -11.39 -27.00 32.20
N ARG A 4 -10.52 -27.80 31.55
CA ARG A 4 -9.64 -27.30 30.47
C ARG A 4 -10.44 -26.92 29.23
N ALA A 5 -11.49 -27.67 28.92
CA ALA A 5 -12.40 -27.36 27.82
C ALA A 5 -13.15 -26.05 28.05
N HIS A 6 -13.56 -25.75 29.30
CA HIS A 6 -14.25 -24.50 29.62
C HIS A 6 -13.34 -23.27 29.43
N VAL A 7 -12.05 -23.35 29.80
CA VAL A 7 -11.08 -22.27 29.53
C VAL A 7 -10.88 -22.08 28.02
N VAL A 8 -10.80 -23.16 27.25
CA VAL A 8 -10.68 -23.10 25.78
C VAL A 8 -11.93 -22.47 25.16
N LEU A 9 -13.13 -22.83 25.63
CA LEU A 9 -14.38 -22.30 25.13
C LEU A 9 -14.54 -20.81 25.43
N ALA A 10 -14.23 -20.38 26.66
CA ALA A 10 -14.20 -18.97 27.04
C ALA A 10 -13.16 -18.17 26.24
N GLY A 11 -11.95 -18.74 26.04
CA GLY A 11 -10.92 -18.12 25.21
C GLY A 11 -11.30 -18.02 23.73
N CYS A 12 -12.01 -19.02 23.19
CA CYS A 12 -12.57 -18.96 21.84
C CYS A 12 -13.62 -17.85 21.72
N ALA A 13 -14.51 -17.69 22.70
CA ALA A 13 -15.48 -16.60 22.73
C ALA A 13 -14.79 -15.22 22.79
N ALA A 14 -13.71 -15.10 23.57
CA ALA A 14 -12.90 -13.88 23.61
C ALA A 14 -12.24 -13.57 22.26
N ALA A 15 -11.71 -14.59 21.58
CA ALA A 15 -11.11 -14.46 20.26
C ALA A 15 -12.12 -14.04 19.17
N VAL A 16 -13.34 -14.60 19.20
CA VAL A 16 -14.43 -14.19 18.28
C VAL A 16 -14.84 -12.75 18.55
N GLY A 17 -15.07 -12.36 19.81
CA GLY A 17 -15.39 -10.98 20.16
C GLY A 17 -14.29 -9.99 19.74
N ALA A 18 -13.01 -10.37 19.88
CA ALA A 18 -11.89 -9.57 19.39
C ALA A 18 -11.93 -9.38 17.87
N ALA A 19 -12.22 -10.44 17.10
CA ALA A 19 -12.31 -10.38 15.66
C ALA A 19 -13.50 -9.52 15.18
N GLU A 20 -14.66 -9.64 15.82
CA GLU A 20 -15.84 -8.83 15.48
C GLU A 20 -15.64 -7.34 15.82
N TRP A 21 -14.92 -7.03 16.90
CA TRP A 21 -14.51 -5.66 17.19
C TRP A 21 -13.58 -5.10 16.11
N LEU A 22 -12.60 -5.88 15.64
CA LEU A 22 -11.72 -5.49 14.54
C LEU A 22 -12.46 -5.31 13.21
N HIS A 23 -13.54 -6.07 12.98
CA HIS A 23 -14.35 -6.00 11.76
C HIS A 23 -15.26 -4.77 11.72
N GLY A 24 -16.05 -4.55 12.78
CA GLY A 24 -17.14 -3.56 12.79
C GLY A 24 -16.92 -2.35 13.69
N ASN A 25 -15.82 -2.30 14.46
CA ASN A 25 -15.53 -1.26 15.47
C ASN A 25 -16.67 -1.06 16.50
N ALA A 26 -17.50 -2.09 16.74
CA ALA A 26 -18.61 -2.01 17.69
C ALA A 26 -18.11 -2.31 19.12
N ALA A 27 -18.20 -1.33 20.00
CA ALA A 27 -17.70 -1.41 21.38
C ALA A 27 -18.24 -2.60 22.18
N ALA A 28 -19.48 -3.05 21.90
CA ALA A 28 -20.10 -4.20 22.57
C ALA A 28 -19.25 -5.48 22.46
N TRP A 29 -18.60 -5.71 21.32
CA TRP A 29 -17.76 -6.89 21.12
C TRP A 29 -16.47 -6.88 21.93
N ALA A 30 -15.87 -5.71 22.14
CA ALA A 30 -14.70 -5.55 23.01
C ALA A 30 -15.06 -5.84 24.48
N TRP A 31 -16.21 -5.35 24.96
CA TRP A 31 -16.69 -5.66 26.31
C TRP A 31 -17.01 -7.14 26.49
N ALA A 32 -17.65 -7.77 25.50
CA ALA A 32 -17.91 -9.21 25.50
C ALA A 32 -16.62 -10.04 25.55
N ALA A 33 -15.60 -9.64 24.77
CA ALA A 33 -14.28 -10.28 24.79
C ALA A 33 -13.57 -10.10 26.14
N GLY A 34 -13.65 -8.90 26.74
CA GLY A 34 -13.15 -8.62 28.09
C GLY A 34 -13.80 -9.51 29.15
N ALA A 35 -15.14 -9.61 29.15
CA ALA A 35 -15.88 -10.48 30.07
C ALA A 35 -15.50 -11.95 29.90
N ALA A 36 -15.38 -12.44 28.66
CA ALA A 36 -14.95 -13.80 28.37
C ALA A 36 -13.50 -14.08 28.85
N GLY A 37 -12.60 -13.09 28.73
CA GLY A 37 -11.24 -13.16 29.28
C GLY A 37 -11.20 -13.28 30.81
N VAL A 38 -12.04 -12.52 31.52
CA VAL A 38 -12.20 -12.62 32.98
C VAL A 38 -12.73 -14.00 33.38
N VAL A 39 -13.75 -14.51 32.68
CA VAL A 39 -14.28 -15.86 32.91
C VAL A 39 -13.19 -16.92 32.73
N ALA A 40 -12.37 -16.82 31.68
CA ALA A 40 -11.26 -17.74 31.46
C ALA A 40 -10.23 -17.70 32.61
N ALA A 41 -9.92 -16.52 33.14
CA ALA A 41 -9.01 -16.33 34.27
C ALA A 41 -9.57 -16.93 35.57
N VAL A 42 -10.83 -16.65 35.91
CA VAL A 42 -11.51 -17.21 37.10
C VAL A 42 -11.56 -18.74 37.04
N LEU A 43 -11.86 -19.31 35.88
CA LEU A 43 -11.88 -20.77 35.67
C LEU A 43 -10.48 -21.40 35.81
N ALA A 44 -9.40 -20.67 35.51
CA ALA A 44 -8.03 -21.13 35.69
C ALA A 44 -7.54 -21.01 37.15
N LEU A 45 -7.95 -19.95 37.86
CA LEU A 45 -7.64 -19.67 39.27
C LEU A 45 -8.35 -20.59 40.26
N GLY A 46 -9.44 -21.24 39.87
CA GLY A 46 -10.13 -22.25 40.69
C GLY A 46 -9.35 -23.56 40.95
N ARG A 47 -8.02 -23.58 40.76
CA ARG A 47 -7.10 -24.68 41.11
C ARG A 47 -6.06 -24.17 42.11
N LYS A 48 -5.64 -25.03 43.04
CA LYS A 48 -4.47 -24.75 43.88
C LYS A 48 -3.15 -24.63 43.10
N LEU A 49 -3.02 -25.26 41.90
CA LEU A 49 -1.99 -24.97 40.89
C LEU A 49 -2.41 -25.48 39.48
N PRO A 50 -2.73 -24.61 38.51
CA PRO A 50 -2.97 -25.02 37.12
C PRO A 50 -1.67 -25.35 36.36
N PRO A 51 -1.70 -26.25 35.36
CA PRO A 51 -0.54 -26.49 34.51
C PRO A 51 -0.19 -25.21 33.73
N ALA A 52 1.12 -24.93 33.58
CA ALA A 52 1.63 -23.69 33.00
C ALA A 52 0.97 -23.32 31.65
N ARG A 53 0.66 -24.31 30.81
CA ARG A 53 -0.01 -24.11 29.51
C ARG A 53 -1.42 -23.53 29.62
N THR A 54 -2.22 -23.98 30.61
CA THR A 54 -3.60 -23.45 30.79
C THR A 54 -3.59 -22.10 31.49
N ALA A 55 -2.63 -21.88 32.39
CA ALA A 55 -2.43 -20.57 33.01
C ALA A 55 -2.02 -19.53 31.96
N GLY A 56 -1.05 -19.86 31.09
CA GLY A 56 -0.63 -19.00 29.98
C GLY A 56 -1.76 -18.63 29.02
N ALA A 57 -2.60 -19.60 28.64
CA ALA A 57 -3.76 -19.33 27.78
C ALA A 57 -4.80 -18.42 28.45
N ALA A 58 -5.07 -18.59 29.75
CA ALA A 58 -5.99 -17.73 30.50
C ALA A 58 -5.45 -16.31 30.66
N ILE A 59 -4.15 -16.16 30.97
CA ILE A 59 -3.47 -14.86 31.03
C ILE A 59 -3.52 -14.15 29.68
N ALA A 60 -3.30 -14.87 28.59
CA ALA A 60 -3.39 -14.29 27.23
C ALA A 60 -4.80 -13.82 26.88
N CYS A 61 -5.84 -14.59 27.24
CA CYS A 61 -7.24 -14.18 27.04
C CYS A 61 -7.58 -12.92 27.84
N LEU A 62 -7.09 -12.81 29.09
CA LEU A 62 -7.26 -11.63 29.92
C LEU A 62 -6.51 -10.42 29.35
N ALA A 63 -5.27 -10.61 28.91
CA ALA A 63 -4.48 -9.56 28.25
C ALA A 63 -5.14 -9.06 26.95
N LEU A 64 -5.67 -9.96 26.14
CA LEU A 64 -6.45 -9.62 24.94
C LEU A 64 -7.68 -8.77 25.30
N GLY A 65 -8.44 -9.17 26.32
CA GLY A 65 -9.58 -8.40 26.83
C GLY A 65 -9.19 -6.99 27.29
N ILE A 66 -8.09 -6.87 28.04
CA ILE A 66 -7.56 -5.57 28.50
C ILE A 66 -7.20 -4.67 27.31
N VAL A 67 -6.48 -5.20 26.31
CA VAL A 67 -6.07 -4.44 25.11
C VAL A 67 -7.28 -3.90 24.34
N LEU A 68 -8.35 -4.70 24.21
CA LEU A 68 -9.57 -4.29 23.50
C LEU A 68 -10.32 -3.20 24.27
N VAL A 69 -10.51 -3.38 25.59
CA VAL A 69 -11.23 -2.43 26.43
C VAL A 69 -10.48 -1.11 26.53
N THR A 70 -9.15 -1.12 26.68
CA THR A 70 -8.35 0.12 26.67
C THR A 70 -8.45 0.85 25.33
N GLY A 71 -8.39 0.13 24.21
CA GLY A 71 -8.58 0.71 22.88
C GLY A 71 -9.95 1.38 22.71
N VAL A 72 -11.03 0.74 23.18
CA VAL A 72 -12.39 1.33 23.14
C VAL A 72 -12.51 2.56 24.03
N LEU A 73 -11.91 2.55 25.22
CA LEU A 73 -11.93 3.70 26.13
C LEU A 73 -11.13 4.88 25.56
N GLU A 74 -9.99 4.64 24.91
CA GLU A 74 -9.21 5.67 24.21
C GLU A 74 -10.03 6.31 23.07
N ILE A 75 -10.71 5.49 22.25
CA ILE A 75 -11.59 5.98 21.17
C ILE A 75 -12.76 6.78 21.74
N ARG A 76 -13.44 6.27 22.76
CA ARG A 76 -14.58 6.95 23.40
C ARG A 76 -14.16 8.30 24.00
N ARG A 77 -12.95 8.40 24.57
CA ARG A 77 -12.41 9.66 25.08
C ARG A 77 -12.25 10.71 23.96
N ILE A 78 -11.82 10.30 22.77
CA ILE A 78 -11.72 11.17 21.59
C ILE A 78 -13.12 11.56 21.07
N GLU A 79 -14.10 10.66 21.13
CA GLU A 79 -15.47 10.96 20.69
C GLU A 79 -16.21 11.91 21.65
N CYS A 80 -16.13 11.67 22.95
CA CYS A 80 -16.87 12.42 23.96
C CYS A 80 -16.18 13.74 24.37
N CYS A 81 -14.86 13.77 24.41
CA CYS A 81 -14.09 14.85 25.05
C CYS A 81 -12.95 15.34 24.15
N TRP A 82 -13.20 15.45 22.83
CA TRP A 82 -12.17 15.90 21.88
C TRP A 82 -11.52 17.26 22.26
N PRO A 83 -12.27 18.30 22.68
CA PRO A 83 -11.66 19.56 23.09
C PRO A 83 -10.63 19.39 24.21
N ASP A 84 -10.92 18.57 25.22
CA ASP A 84 -10.02 18.30 26.34
C ASP A 84 -8.80 17.47 25.91
N VAL A 85 -9.00 16.48 25.04
CA VAL A 85 -7.90 15.67 24.47
C VAL A 85 -6.99 16.53 23.60
N ARG A 86 -7.56 17.46 22.82
CA ARG A 86 -6.82 18.43 22.01
C ARG A 86 -6.03 19.38 22.91
N ALA A 87 -6.68 19.98 23.93
CA ALA A 87 -6.03 20.87 24.87
C ALA A 87 -4.89 20.19 25.65
N GLY A 88 -5.06 18.92 26.04
CA GLY A 88 -3.98 18.16 26.68
C GLY A 88 -2.81 17.79 25.76
N ARG A 89 -3.00 17.80 24.43
CA ARG A 89 -1.94 17.54 23.43
C ARG A 89 -1.28 18.81 22.90
N MET A 90 -1.97 19.94 22.98
CA MET A 90 -1.44 21.28 22.71
C MET A 90 -1.09 21.92 24.05
N PRO A 91 0.08 21.63 24.65
CA PRO A 91 0.47 22.28 25.89
C PRO A 91 0.49 23.79 25.64
N GLN A 92 -0.40 24.52 26.33
CA GLN A 92 -0.53 25.97 26.23
C GLN A 92 0.80 26.69 26.54
N ASP A 93 1.69 26.02 27.28
CA ASP A 93 3.09 26.38 27.42
C ASP A 93 3.96 25.48 26.53
N SER A 94 4.36 26.00 25.38
CA SER A 94 5.20 25.41 24.32
C SER A 94 6.62 24.97 24.73
N SER A 95 6.84 24.60 26.00
CA SER A 95 8.13 24.20 26.57
C SER A 95 8.76 22.98 25.86
N GLU A 96 7.95 21.97 25.52
CA GLU A 96 8.41 20.79 24.77
C GLU A 96 8.83 21.15 23.33
N LEU A 97 8.04 21.98 22.64
CA LEU A 97 8.39 22.47 21.30
C LEU A 97 9.66 23.33 21.35
N LYS A 98 9.74 24.26 22.30
CA LYS A 98 10.93 25.08 22.56
C LYS A 98 12.15 24.21 22.84
N GLY A 99 11.99 23.15 23.65
CA GLY A 99 13.03 22.18 23.96
C GLY A 99 13.51 21.43 22.73
N ALA A 100 12.59 20.93 21.89
CA ALA A 100 12.91 20.24 20.64
C ALA A 100 13.65 21.15 19.64
N LEU A 101 13.18 22.38 19.46
CA LEU A 101 13.83 23.37 18.58
C LEU A 101 15.20 23.81 19.13
N ALA A 102 15.30 24.07 20.44
CA ALA A 102 16.57 24.41 21.08
C ALA A 102 17.60 23.27 20.97
N ALA A 103 17.16 22.01 21.09
CA ALA A 103 18.01 20.84 20.87
C ALA A 103 18.50 20.75 19.41
N ALA A 104 17.64 21.05 18.43
CA ALA A 104 18.02 21.11 17.02
C ALA A 104 19.06 22.21 16.74
N VAL A 105 18.88 23.40 17.33
CA VAL A 105 19.80 24.53 17.22
C VAL A 105 21.15 24.20 17.85
N ALA A 106 21.15 23.61 19.05
CA ALA A 106 22.37 23.17 19.72
C ALA A 106 23.13 22.11 18.90
N GLU A 107 22.40 21.19 18.26
CA GLU A 107 22.98 20.17 17.38
C GLU A 107 23.62 20.80 16.13
N ALA A 108 22.94 21.75 15.48
CA ALA A 108 23.48 22.48 14.32
C ALA A 108 24.74 23.26 14.69
N ARG A 109 24.72 24.02 15.79
CA ARG A 109 25.88 24.77 16.31
C ARG A 109 27.05 23.84 16.63
N ARG A 110 26.80 22.72 17.32
CA ARG A 110 27.84 21.73 17.64
C ARG A 110 28.48 21.16 16.37
N LEU A 111 27.70 20.88 15.34
CA LEU A 111 28.24 20.39 14.06
C LEU A 111 29.07 21.46 13.34
N ALA A 112 28.63 22.71 13.33
CA ALA A 112 29.39 23.83 12.77
C ALA A 112 30.73 24.05 13.50
N GLU A 113 30.72 24.00 14.83
CA GLU A 113 31.93 24.13 15.67
C GLU A 113 32.90 22.96 15.46
N ARG A 114 32.39 21.73 15.33
CA ARG A 114 33.22 20.58 14.96
C ARG A 114 33.76 20.68 13.53
N GLY A 115 32.97 21.18 12.59
CA GLY A 115 33.46 21.43 11.23
C GLY A 115 34.59 22.45 11.21
N MET A 116 34.47 23.52 12.00
CA MET A 116 35.50 24.55 12.15
C MET A 116 36.80 23.99 12.73
N THR A 117 36.73 23.11 13.74
CA THR A 117 37.95 22.48 14.30
C THR A 117 38.55 21.45 13.35
N VAL A 118 37.73 20.72 12.59
CA VAL A 118 38.21 19.76 11.58
C VAL A 118 38.89 20.47 10.40
N ALA A 119 38.45 21.68 10.05
CA ALA A 119 39.08 22.49 8.99
C ALA A 119 40.54 22.89 9.29
N LEU A 120 41.04 22.65 10.51
CA LEU A 120 42.44 22.86 10.89
C LEU A 120 43.32 21.61 10.64
N LEU A 121 42.70 20.48 10.31
CA LEU A 121 43.39 19.21 10.09
C LEU A 121 43.83 19.07 8.63
N PRO A 122 44.76 18.13 8.34
CA PRO A 122 45.09 17.76 6.96
C PRO A 122 43.87 17.24 6.17
N ARG A 123 43.79 17.60 4.88
CA ARG A 123 42.63 17.29 4.01
C ARG A 123 42.30 15.80 3.88
N ASP A 124 43.30 14.94 3.98
CA ASP A 124 43.15 13.48 3.85
C ASP A 124 42.32 12.86 4.98
N VAL A 125 42.23 13.52 6.14
CA VAL A 125 41.46 13.03 7.30
C VAL A 125 40.15 13.79 7.56
N GLU A 126 39.90 14.90 6.86
CA GLU A 126 38.73 15.77 7.11
C GLU A 126 37.40 15.00 6.96
N PHE A 127 37.21 14.24 5.87
CA PHE A 127 35.97 13.50 5.63
C PHE A 127 35.67 12.45 6.71
N GLU A 128 36.69 11.71 7.15
CA GLU A 128 36.55 10.70 8.21
C GLU A 128 36.17 11.36 9.54
N ARG A 129 36.86 12.45 9.90
CA ARG A 129 36.61 13.19 11.14
C ARG A 129 35.25 13.87 11.15
N LEU A 130 34.79 14.43 10.03
CA LEU A 130 33.44 14.95 9.90
C LEU A 130 32.40 13.84 10.03
N GLN A 131 32.65 12.66 9.47
CA GLN A 131 31.73 11.53 9.58
C GLN A 131 31.59 11.03 11.03
N ASP A 132 32.70 10.98 11.76
CA ASP A 132 32.71 10.71 13.20
C ASP A 132 32.00 11.81 13.99
N ALA A 133 32.17 13.07 13.61
CA ALA A 133 31.47 14.19 14.24
C ALA A 133 29.94 14.12 14.06
N VAL A 134 29.46 13.59 12.94
CA VAL A 134 28.03 13.36 12.68
C VAL A 134 27.51 12.14 13.44
N ARG A 135 28.31 11.07 13.59
CA ARG A 135 27.91 9.83 14.27
C ARG A 135 27.93 9.95 15.80
N SER A 136 28.93 10.64 16.36
CA SER A 136 29.21 10.67 17.80
C SER A 136 28.58 11.87 18.52
N GLY A 137 28.11 11.66 19.76
CA GLY A 137 27.77 12.75 20.69
C GLY A 137 26.47 13.51 20.40
N SER A 138 25.55 12.93 19.62
CA SER A 138 24.25 13.52 19.31
C SER A 138 23.26 13.42 20.46
N ARG A 139 22.66 14.57 20.82
CA ARG A 139 21.54 14.62 21.77
C ARG A 139 20.19 14.38 21.08
N THR A 140 20.16 14.35 19.74
CA THR A 140 18.98 14.10 18.90
C THR A 140 19.21 12.89 17.97
N PRO A 141 19.38 11.67 18.52
CA PRO A 141 19.64 10.49 17.71
C PRO A 141 18.48 10.21 16.73
N GLY A 142 18.83 9.97 15.47
CA GLY A 142 17.87 9.64 14.41
C GLY A 142 17.33 10.83 13.62
N VAL A 143 17.59 12.06 14.06
CA VAL A 143 17.31 13.28 13.26
C VAL A 143 18.33 13.39 12.13
N GLU A 144 17.87 13.76 10.95
CA GLU A 144 18.73 14.00 9.80
C GLU A 144 19.55 15.28 9.99
N ARG A 145 20.86 15.15 9.77
CA ARG A 145 21.84 16.21 10.02
C ARG A 145 23.05 16.03 9.12
N GLY A 146 23.76 17.12 8.92
CA GLY A 146 24.97 17.17 8.12
C GLY A 146 25.93 18.24 8.62
N VAL A 147 27.17 18.15 8.15
CA VAL A 147 28.18 19.19 8.31
C VAL A 147 28.90 19.35 6.97
N ALA A 148 29.19 20.57 6.59
CA ALA A 148 29.97 20.92 5.41
C ALA A 148 30.99 22.01 5.75
N ILE A 149 32.19 21.90 5.22
CA ILE A 149 33.23 22.93 5.25
C ILE A 149 33.27 23.53 3.84
N LEU A 150 33.03 24.83 3.75
CA LEU A 150 33.13 25.61 2.54
C LEU A 150 34.43 26.43 2.58
N ALA A 151 35.09 26.53 1.43
CA ALA A 151 36.21 27.43 1.23
C ALA A 151 35.76 28.90 1.26
N SER A 152 36.73 29.81 1.25
CA SER A 152 36.46 31.26 1.18
C SER A 152 35.74 31.65 -0.10
N ASP A 153 35.92 30.89 -1.19
CA ASP A 153 35.23 31.02 -2.48
C ASP A 153 33.79 30.42 -2.47
N GLY A 154 33.38 29.77 -1.38
CA GLY A 154 32.08 29.12 -1.21
C GLY A 154 32.02 27.68 -1.73
N GLU A 155 33.11 27.15 -2.31
CA GLU A 155 33.15 25.77 -2.79
C GLU A 155 33.20 24.76 -1.62
N PRO A 156 32.43 23.66 -1.67
CA PRO A 156 32.47 22.64 -0.63
C PRO A 156 33.80 21.87 -0.65
N LEU A 157 34.57 21.96 0.43
CA LEU A 157 35.85 21.27 0.61
C LEU A 157 35.67 19.86 1.15
N ALA A 158 34.89 19.73 2.22
CA ALA A 158 34.62 18.46 2.88
C ALA A 158 33.21 18.46 3.49
N TRP A 159 32.56 17.31 3.55
CA TRP A 159 31.23 17.19 4.11
C TRP A 159 30.97 15.79 4.67
N ALA A 160 30.03 15.70 5.60
CA ALA A 160 29.50 14.44 6.09
C ALA A 160 28.03 14.55 6.47
N GLY A 161 27.36 13.40 6.55
CA GLY A 161 25.92 13.33 6.85
C GLY A 161 25.07 13.56 5.61
N ARG A 162 23.85 14.09 5.80
CA ARG A 162 22.93 14.38 4.69
C ARG A 162 22.61 15.86 4.69
N HIS A 163 22.65 16.44 3.50
CA HIS A 163 22.26 17.82 3.22
C HIS A 163 21.15 17.80 2.19
N ARG A 164 20.09 18.59 2.41
CA ARG A 164 18.99 18.76 1.44
C ARG A 164 19.23 19.90 0.46
N PHE A 165 20.18 20.78 0.80
CA PHE A 165 20.56 21.96 0.05
C PHE A 165 22.08 22.10 0.04
N VAL A 166 22.62 22.78 -0.96
CA VAL A 166 24.00 23.29 -0.89
C VAL A 166 23.95 24.56 -0.04
N PRO A 167 24.67 24.62 1.09
CA PRO A 167 24.60 25.79 1.96
C PRO A 167 25.05 27.05 1.21
N ALA A 168 24.24 28.10 1.25
CA ALA A 168 24.56 29.36 0.59
C ALA A 168 25.67 30.10 1.34
N ARG A 169 26.38 30.98 0.62
CA ARG A 169 27.29 31.95 1.25
C ARG A 169 26.50 32.97 2.03
N ASP A 170 26.66 32.93 3.35
CA ASP A 170 25.98 33.79 4.29
C ASP A 170 26.86 33.96 5.54
N THR A 171 26.79 35.14 6.16
CA THR A 171 27.54 35.50 7.36
C THR A 171 26.72 35.34 8.63
N ALA A 172 25.40 35.14 8.53
CA ALA A 172 24.54 34.91 9.69
C ALA A 172 24.92 33.62 10.43
N GLU A 173 24.99 33.72 11.77
CA GLU A 173 25.33 32.59 12.65
C GLU A 173 24.30 31.46 12.54
N LEU A 174 23.02 31.82 12.46
CA LEU A 174 21.91 30.90 12.32
C LEU A 174 21.04 31.35 11.15
N HIS A 175 20.59 30.39 10.37
CA HIS A 175 19.73 30.64 9.21
C HIS A 175 18.75 29.48 9.04
N ALA A 176 17.50 29.79 8.66
CA ALA A 176 16.51 28.78 8.35
C ALA A 176 16.21 28.80 6.85
N VAL A 177 16.47 27.68 6.19
CA VAL A 177 16.14 27.48 4.77
C VAL A 177 14.77 26.82 4.71
N ILE A 178 13.73 27.60 4.36
CA ILE A 178 12.36 27.13 4.22
C ILE A 178 12.03 27.01 2.74
N THR A 179 11.68 25.80 2.32
CA THR A 179 11.15 25.50 0.98
C THR A 179 9.82 24.79 1.11
N PRO A 180 9.05 24.64 0.02
CA PRO A 180 7.80 23.88 0.05
C PRO A 180 7.96 22.40 0.44
N PHE A 181 9.19 21.83 0.35
CA PHE A 181 9.44 20.41 0.60
C PHE A 181 10.24 20.13 1.87
N TYR A 182 11.10 21.05 2.28
CA TYR A 182 11.96 20.87 3.44
C TYR A 182 12.17 22.19 4.16
N VAL A 183 12.34 22.07 5.48
CA VAL A 183 12.83 23.14 6.34
C VAL A 183 14.11 22.67 7.00
N ALA A 184 15.21 23.36 6.75
CA ALA A 184 16.50 23.06 7.34
C ALA A 184 16.98 24.24 8.19
N LEU A 185 17.56 23.93 9.34
CA LEU A 185 18.28 24.88 10.17
C LEU A 185 19.77 24.74 9.93
N GLU A 186 20.42 25.86 9.61
CA GLU A 186 21.85 25.95 9.40
C GLU A 186 22.48 26.81 10.50
N ALA A 187 23.57 26.32 11.09
CA ALA A 187 24.44 27.11 11.95
C ALA A 187 25.81 27.25 11.30
N ARG A 188 26.43 28.42 11.41
CA ARG A 188 27.71 28.73 10.74
C ARG A 188 28.79 29.16 11.71
N ARG A 189 30.03 28.77 11.40
CA ARG A 189 31.25 29.20 12.09
C ARG A 189 32.33 29.52 11.04
N GLN A 190 33.02 30.64 11.21
CA GLN A 190 34.12 31.02 10.33
C GLN A 190 35.34 30.13 10.61
N THR A 191 36.02 29.68 9.56
CA THR A 191 37.28 28.92 9.69
C THR A 191 38.47 29.88 9.64
N GLN A 192 39.64 29.45 10.16
CA GLN A 192 40.84 30.30 10.15
C GLN A 192 41.34 30.62 8.73
N GLY A 193 41.04 29.75 7.75
CA GLY A 193 41.36 29.97 6.33
C GLY A 193 40.39 30.89 5.59
N GLY A 194 39.50 31.60 6.29
CA GLY A 194 38.49 32.48 5.69
C GLY A 194 37.32 31.76 5.02
N GLY A 195 37.19 30.43 5.23
CA GLY A 195 36.04 29.64 4.82
C GLY A 195 34.96 29.58 5.90
N THR A 196 33.94 28.75 5.69
CA THR A 196 32.84 28.59 6.66
C THR A 196 32.52 27.12 6.90
N ALA A 197 32.35 26.75 8.17
CA ALA A 197 31.81 25.45 8.55
C ALA A 197 30.31 25.61 8.84
N VAL A 198 29.50 24.81 8.15
CA VAL A 198 28.03 24.83 8.23
C VAL A 198 27.54 23.50 8.81
N GLY A 199 26.86 23.57 9.96
CA GLY A 199 26.12 22.46 10.54
C GLY A 199 24.65 22.56 10.17
N THR A 200 24.07 21.48 9.64
CA THR A 200 22.69 21.45 9.16
C THR A 200 21.85 20.42 9.92
N VAL A 201 20.60 20.76 10.21
CA VAL A 201 19.62 19.88 10.86
C VAL A 201 18.28 20.02 10.15
N LEU A 202 17.65 18.90 9.80
CA LEU A 202 16.35 18.90 9.14
C LEU A 202 15.22 19.13 10.16
N LEU A 203 14.58 20.29 10.11
CA LEU A 203 13.45 20.63 10.97
C LEU A 203 12.16 19.98 10.47
N ASP A 204 11.85 20.13 9.17
CA ASP A 204 10.62 19.60 8.58
C ASP A 204 10.82 19.05 7.17
N ALA A 205 9.94 18.15 6.77
CA ALA A 205 9.89 17.59 5.42
C ALA A 205 8.44 17.28 5.02
N ALA A 206 8.08 17.65 3.79
CA ALA A 206 6.75 17.42 3.25
C ALA A 206 6.38 15.92 3.25
N PRO A 207 5.08 15.55 3.32
CA PRO A 207 4.65 14.15 3.40
C PRO A 207 5.17 13.25 2.28
N ALA A 208 5.34 13.79 1.06
CA ALA A 208 5.87 13.07 -0.09
C ALA A 208 7.40 12.94 -0.10
N ALA A 209 8.11 13.62 0.81
CA ALA A 209 9.56 13.63 0.81
C ALA A 209 10.13 12.32 1.40
N PRO A 210 11.15 11.72 0.76
CA PRO A 210 11.79 10.52 1.28
C PRO A 210 12.49 10.81 2.62
N ASP A 211 12.40 9.84 3.52
CA ASP A 211 12.96 9.87 4.87
C ASP A 211 12.39 10.96 5.80
N ARG A 212 11.16 11.44 5.55
CA ARG A 212 10.46 12.40 6.43
C ARG A 212 10.52 12.04 7.92
N GLY A 213 10.49 10.75 8.26
CA GLY A 213 10.58 10.28 9.66
C GLY A 213 11.89 10.64 10.39
N ARG A 214 12.85 11.24 9.69
CA ARG A 214 14.11 11.77 10.25
C ARG A 214 14.08 13.28 10.48
N ALA A 215 13.00 14.00 10.16
CA ALA A 215 12.84 15.41 10.51
C ALA A 215 12.46 15.59 11.99
N VAL A 216 12.79 16.74 12.58
CA VAL A 216 12.39 17.09 13.96
C VAL A 216 10.87 17.11 14.09
N SER A 217 10.17 17.70 13.13
CA SER A 217 8.69 17.78 13.07
C SER A 217 8.04 16.41 13.10
N ALA A 218 8.51 15.45 12.29
CA ALA A 218 7.95 14.10 12.22
C ALA A 218 8.18 13.32 13.52
N ARG A 219 9.31 13.55 14.20
CA ARG A 219 9.59 12.97 15.52
C ARG A 219 8.71 13.58 16.61
N PHE A 220 8.52 14.90 16.56
CA PHE A 220 7.62 15.61 17.46
C PHE A 220 6.16 15.13 17.27
N GLU A 221 5.72 15.01 16.01
CA GLU A 221 4.40 14.47 15.65
C GLU A 221 4.23 13.03 16.14
N GLN A 222 5.26 12.18 16.01
CA GLN A 222 5.22 10.81 16.53
C GLN A 222 5.13 10.75 18.06
N ALA A 223 5.79 11.67 18.77
CA ALA A 223 5.82 11.69 20.23
C ALA A 223 4.56 12.31 20.85
N HIS A 224 4.03 13.39 20.25
CA HIS A 224 2.96 14.20 20.83
C HIS A 224 1.63 14.14 20.04
N GLY A 225 1.63 13.62 18.82
CA GLY A 225 0.45 13.57 17.95
C GLY A 225 0.03 14.93 17.38
N VAL A 226 0.97 15.88 17.32
CA VAL A 226 0.78 17.25 16.84
C VAL A 226 1.75 17.50 15.69
N ALA A 227 1.22 17.83 14.52
CA ALA A 227 2.04 18.20 13.36
C ALA A 227 2.57 19.61 13.55
N LEU A 228 3.75 19.91 13.00
CA LEU A 228 4.32 21.26 13.03
C LEU A 228 4.25 21.86 11.63
N ARG A 229 3.71 23.07 11.52
CA ARG A 229 3.73 23.85 10.29
C ARG A 229 4.68 25.02 10.45
N PHE A 230 5.65 25.12 9.55
CA PHE A 230 6.67 26.17 9.58
C PHE A 230 6.32 27.28 8.59
N TYR A 231 6.53 28.52 9.00
CA TYR A 231 6.34 29.71 8.19
C TYR A 231 7.65 30.49 8.10
N ALA A 232 7.89 31.09 6.93
CA ALA A 232 8.97 32.04 6.78
C ALA A 232 8.68 33.30 7.63
N PRO A 233 9.73 34.07 7.99
CA PRO A 233 9.58 35.28 8.80
C PRO A 233 8.49 36.21 8.24
N GLY A 234 7.56 36.64 9.11
CA GLY A 234 6.49 37.59 8.77
C GLY A 234 5.35 37.03 7.91
N LEU A 235 5.37 35.74 7.53
CA LEU A 235 4.30 35.11 6.75
C LEU A 235 3.29 34.31 7.60
N ALA A 236 3.52 34.19 8.90
CA ALA A 236 2.64 33.42 9.77
C ALA A 236 1.30 34.16 10.04
N PRO A 237 0.18 33.43 10.19
CA PRO A 237 -1.06 34.02 10.66
C PRO A 237 -0.90 34.66 12.04
N HIS A 238 -1.66 35.72 12.32
CA HIS A 238 -1.71 36.32 13.66
C HIS A 238 -2.65 35.48 14.53
N ASP A 239 -2.15 34.35 15.03
CA ASP A 239 -2.88 33.40 15.88
C ASP A 239 -2.08 33.15 17.18
N PRO A 240 -2.72 33.13 18.37
CA PRO A 240 -2.04 32.86 19.63
C PRO A 240 -1.30 31.51 19.69
N ASP A 241 -1.66 30.55 18.84
CA ASP A 241 -1.00 29.24 18.77
C ASP A 241 0.32 29.27 17.96
N VAL A 242 0.64 30.38 17.28
CA VAL A 242 1.87 30.53 16.49
C VAL A 242 3.04 30.91 17.40
N PHE A 243 4.13 30.15 17.30
CA PHE A 243 5.35 30.38 18.04
C PHE A 243 6.47 30.92 17.15
N ASP A 244 6.95 32.12 17.46
CA ASP A 244 8.10 32.73 16.79
C ASP A 244 9.43 32.27 17.41
N TYR A 245 10.32 31.72 16.59
CA TYR A 245 11.66 31.35 17.02
C TYR A 245 12.66 32.48 16.72
N CYS A 246 13.24 33.05 17.77
CA CYS A 246 14.21 34.14 17.70
C CYS A 246 15.53 33.71 18.38
N PRO A 247 16.71 33.94 17.76
CA PRO A 247 17.99 33.48 18.30
C PRO A 247 18.40 34.11 19.65
N THR A 248 17.99 35.36 19.90
CA THR A 248 18.35 36.15 21.08
C THR A 248 17.14 36.65 21.85
N ASN A 249 16.24 37.41 21.22
CA ASN A 249 14.95 37.82 21.79
C ASN A 249 14.00 38.26 20.66
N CYS A 250 12.71 37.94 20.74
CA CYS A 250 11.71 38.37 19.76
C CYS A 250 11.25 39.83 19.92
N GLU A 251 11.56 40.49 21.04
CA GLU A 251 11.25 41.93 21.22
C GLU A 251 12.24 42.86 20.51
N ARG A 252 13.45 42.38 20.18
CA ARG A 252 14.54 43.20 19.59
C ARG A 252 15.28 42.54 18.42
N GLY A 253 15.01 41.28 18.14
CA GLY A 253 15.72 40.49 17.12
C GLY A 253 14.78 40.01 16.03
N ASP A 254 15.34 39.72 14.86
CA ASP A 254 14.60 39.23 13.71
C ASP A 254 14.13 37.79 13.95
N THR A 255 12.84 37.53 13.71
CA THR A 255 12.25 36.18 13.74
C THR A 255 12.92 35.32 12.67
N LEU A 256 13.47 34.16 13.06
CA LEU A 256 14.14 33.26 12.13
C LEU A 256 13.11 32.44 11.32
N PHE A 257 12.07 31.98 12.00
CA PHE A 257 10.89 31.31 11.45
C PHE A 257 9.80 31.25 12.51
N SER A 258 8.56 31.03 12.08
CA SER A 258 7.43 30.80 12.98
C SER A 258 6.95 29.36 12.85
N VAL A 259 6.44 28.78 13.94
CA VAL A 259 5.93 27.40 13.98
C VAL A 259 4.54 27.38 14.58
N GLU A 260 3.61 26.78 13.87
CA GLU A 260 2.26 26.52 14.36
C GLU A 260 2.12 25.02 14.66
N PRO A 261 1.81 24.62 15.90
CA PRO A 261 1.40 23.27 16.23
C PRO A 261 -0.02 23.03 15.71
N VAL A 262 -0.15 22.17 14.71
CA VAL A 262 -1.45 21.81 14.12
C VAL A 262 -1.89 20.46 14.69
N ALA A 263 -2.94 20.48 15.52
CA ALA A 263 -3.56 19.26 16.01
C ALA A 263 -4.22 18.51 14.86
N ALA A 264 -4.08 17.17 14.85
CA ALA A 264 -4.79 16.32 13.90
C ALA A 264 -6.31 16.54 13.99
N ALA A 265 -7.03 16.44 12.87
CA ALA A 265 -8.48 16.45 12.90
C ALA A 265 -9.00 15.29 13.78
N GLN A 266 -10.16 15.47 14.42
CA GLN A 266 -10.74 14.45 15.31
C GLN A 266 -10.84 13.07 14.64
N GLY A 267 -11.22 13.05 13.34
CA GLY A 267 -11.29 11.84 12.54
C GLY A 267 -9.95 11.14 12.37
N ASP A 268 -8.88 11.90 12.09
CA ASP A 268 -7.52 11.36 11.92
C ASP A 268 -6.96 10.86 13.24
N ALA A 269 -7.17 11.61 14.33
CA ALA A 269 -6.78 11.19 15.67
C ALA A 269 -7.49 9.90 16.10
N LYS A 270 -8.80 9.78 15.82
CA LYS A 270 -9.57 8.56 16.05
C LYS A 270 -9.04 7.39 15.21
N LEU A 271 -8.75 7.63 13.93
CA LEU A 271 -8.23 6.60 13.04
C LEU A 271 -6.83 6.13 13.45
N ALA A 272 -5.95 7.02 13.90
CA ALA A 272 -4.62 6.69 14.38
C ALA A 272 -4.68 5.82 15.65
N VAL A 273 -5.52 6.20 16.63
CA VAL A 273 -5.75 5.40 17.84
C VAL A 273 -6.36 4.03 17.48
N TRP A 274 -7.35 4.01 16.58
CA TRP A 274 -7.94 2.76 16.12
C TRP A 274 -6.91 1.84 15.45
N ARG A 275 -6.06 2.36 14.55
CA ARG A 275 -4.99 1.57 13.91
C ARG A 275 -4.00 1.00 14.93
N ALA A 276 -3.58 1.80 15.90
CA ALA A 276 -2.66 1.37 16.96
C ALA A 276 -3.30 0.32 17.89
N ALA A 277 -4.56 0.51 18.26
CA ALA A 277 -5.33 -0.46 19.05
C ALA A 277 -5.59 -1.75 18.26
N ALA A 278 -5.93 -1.64 16.98
CA ALA A 278 -6.15 -2.77 16.08
C ALA A 278 -4.89 -3.62 15.90
N LEU A 279 -3.71 -2.99 15.76
CA LEU A 279 -2.44 -3.71 15.68
C LEU A 279 -2.12 -4.45 16.99
N ARG A 280 -2.26 -3.79 18.15
CA ARG A 280 -2.07 -4.41 19.47
C ARG A 280 -3.04 -5.59 19.67
N ALA A 281 -4.31 -5.40 19.32
CA ALA A 281 -5.33 -6.42 19.40
C ALA A 281 -5.06 -7.60 18.46
N ALA A 282 -4.62 -7.34 17.23
CA ALA A 282 -4.24 -8.37 16.25
C ALA A 282 -3.08 -9.25 16.77
N VAL A 283 -2.03 -8.64 17.32
CA VAL A 283 -0.90 -9.36 17.92
C VAL A 283 -1.34 -10.18 19.12
N ALA A 284 -2.10 -9.57 20.04
CA ALA A 284 -2.63 -10.24 21.23
C ALA A 284 -3.55 -11.42 20.85
N LEU A 285 -4.38 -11.26 19.82
CA LEU A 285 -5.27 -12.30 19.30
C LEU A 285 -4.47 -13.48 18.73
N GLY A 286 -3.44 -13.22 17.92
CA GLY A 286 -2.54 -14.25 17.39
C GLY A 286 -1.86 -15.06 18.49
N VAL A 287 -1.28 -14.37 19.49
CA VAL A 287 -0.66 -15.02 20.66
C VAL A 287 -1.68 -15.86 21.44
N THR A 288 -2.89 -15.34 21.63
CA THR A 288 -3.98 -16.02 22.35
C THR A 288 -4.40 -17.29 21.63
N LEU A 289 -4.60 -17.25 20.31
CA LEU A 289 -4.96 -18.43 19.50
C LEU A 289 -3.87 -19.52 19.53
N ILE A 290 -2.58 -19.14 19.47
CA ILE A 290 -1.46 -20.09 19.58
C ILE A 290 -1.47 -20.76 20.97
N LEU A 291 -1.62 -19.99 22.04
CA LEU A 291 -1.65 -20.52 23.40
C LEU A 291 -2.89 -21.39 23.65
N LEU A 292 -4.05 -21.02 23.09
CA LEU A 292 -5.26 -21.85 23.12
C LEU A 292 -5.05 -23.18 22.38
N LEU A 293 -4.37 -23.18 21.23
CA LEU A 293 -4.08 -24.39 20.47
C LEU A 293 -3.17 -25.35 21.24
N VAL A 294 -2.15 -24.81 21.92
CA VAL A 294 -1.23 -25.56 22.78
C VAL A 294 -1.92 -26.10 24.04
N ALA A 295 -2.82 -25.31 24.64
CA ALA A 295 -3.56 -25.70 25.84
C ALA A 295 -4.73 -26.66 25.55
N ALA A 296 -5.28 -26.64 24.33
CA ALA A 296 -6.43 -27.43 23.96
C ALA A 296 -6.13 -28.94 23.96
N PRO A 297 -6.98 -29.76 24.59
CA PRO A 297 -6.84 -31.21 24.54
C PRO A 297 -7.02 -31.72 23.10
N ALA A 298 -6.31 -32.80 22.76
CA ALA A 298 -6.41 -33.42 21.44
C ALA A 298 -7.85 -33.82 21.10
N GLY A 299 -8.20 -33.78 19.81
CA GLY A 299 -9.56 -34.08 19.32
C GLY A 299 -10.37 -32.81 19.04
N ALA A 300 -11.65 -32.81 19.44
CA ALA A 300 -12.63 -31.78 19.06
C ALA A 300 -12.25 -30.35 19.50
N TRP A 301 -11.59 -30.19 20.65
CA TRP A 301 -11.23 -28.87 21.19
C TRP A 301 -10.11 -28.17 20.41
N ARG A 302 -9.13 -28.91 19.90
CA ARG A 302 -8.14 -28.33 18.97
C ARG A 302 -8.77 -27.91 17.65
N TRP A 303 -9.75 -28.69 17.17
CA TRP A 303 -10.54 -28.34 16.00
C TRP A 303 -11.36 -27.07 16.20
N LEU A 304 -11.98 -26.91 17.38
CA LEU A 304 -12.66 -25.68 17.76
C LEU A 304 -11.71 -24.47 17.67
N VAL A 305 -10.50 -24.57 18.23
CA VAL A 305 -9.52 -23.47 18.17
C VAL A 305 -9.09 -23.18 16.73
N VAL A 306 -8.86 -24.20 15.90
CA VAL A 306 -8.49 -24.01 14.48
C VAL A 306 -9.62 -23.32 13.70
N LEU A 307 -10.88 -23.71 13.93
CA LEU A 307 -12.04 -23.09 13.28
C LEU A 307 -12.24 -21.64 13.75
N VAL A 308 -12.04 -21.37 15.04
CA VAL A 308 -12.09 -20.01 15.60
C VAL A 308 -10.95 -19.16 15.05
N ALA A 309 -9.73 -19.70 14.97
CA ALA A 309 -8.61 -19.00 14.33
C ALA A 309 -8.89 -18.68 12.86
N ALA A 310 -9.53 -19.60 12.14
CA ALA A 310 -9.95 -19.40 10.75
C ALA A 310 -10.97 -18.27 10.62
N TRP A 311 -12.00 -18.29 11.48
CA TRP A 311 -13.00 -17.23 11.55
C TRP A 311 -12.38 -15.88 11.86
N CYS A 312 -11.48 -15.81 12.85
CA CYS A 312 -10.79 -14.59 13.21
C CYS A 312 -9.98 -14.01 12.05
N ALA A 313 -9.23 -14.85 11.32
CA ALA A 313 -8.42 -14.39 10.20
C ALA A 313 -9.23 -13.98 8.96
N ALA A 314 -10.45 -14.52 8.79
CA ALA A 314 -11.35 -14.11 7.71
C ALA A 314 -12.15 -12.84 8.06
N SER A 315 -12.55 -12.69 9.32
CA SER A 315 -13.42 -11.58 9.76
C SER A 315 -12.61 -10.31 10.05
N ALA A 316 -11.41 -10.46 10.62
CA ALA A 316 -10.51 -9.35 10.88
C ALA A 316 -9.31 -9.46 9.92
N PRO A 317 -9.26 -8.71 8.81
CA PRO A 317 -8.00 -8.51 8.10
C PRO A 317 -7.07 -7.85 9.11
N LEU A 318 -6.20 -8.64 9.73
CA LEU A 318 -5.19 -8.16 10.66
C LEU A 318 -4.47 -7.05 9.90
N GLY A 319 -4.54 -5.81 10.37
CA GLY A 319 -3.94 -4.64 9.75
C GLY A 319 -2.42 -4.71 9.81
N LEU A 320 -1.85 -5.77 9.23
CA LEU A 320 -0.45 -6.12 9.25
C LEU A 320 0.27 -5.05 8.44
N PRO A 321 1.23 -4.33 9.04
CA PRO A 321 1.96 -3.31 8.32
C PRO A 321 2.73 -3.91 7.13
N GLY A 322 2.79 -3.17 6.03
CA GLY A 322 3.59 -3.52 4.85
C GLY A 322 2.91 -4.51 3.90
N ARG A 323 3.72 -5.33 3.22
CA ARG A 323 3.31 -6.19 2.09
C ARG A 323 2.26 -7.27 2.46
N ALA A 324 2.11 -7.58 3.74
CA ALA A 324 1.09 -8.54 4.20
C ALA A 324 -0.33 -7.97 4.11
N ALA A 325 -0.53 -6.65 4.18
CA ALA A 325 -1.84 -6.03 4.02
C ALA A 325 -2.42 -6.26 2.61
N GLU A 326 -1.57 -6.32 1.58
CA GLU A 326 -2.00 -6.57 0.19
C GLU A 326 -2.71 -7.92 0.03
N LEU A 327 -2.33 -8.92 0.84
CA LEU A 327 -2.92 -10.26 0.82
C LEU A 327 -4.38 -10.27 1.29
N PHE A 328 -4.71 -9.36 2.21
CA PHE A 328 -6.05 -9.23 2.78
C PHE A 328 -6.86 -8.12 2.09
N SER A 329 -6.34 -7.54 1.00
CA SER A 329 -7.02 -6.49 0.25
C SER A 329 -8.04 -7.06 -0.75
N PRO A 330 -9.32 -6.64 -0.69
CA PRO A 330 -10.31 -7.04 -1.67
C PRO A 330 -10.04 -6.43 -3.06
N ALA A 331 -9.20 -5.39 -3.15
CA ALA A 331 -8.81 -4.78 -4.42
C ALA A 331 -7.96 -5.73 -5.28
N VAL A 332 -7.31 -6.70 -4.64
CA VAL A 332 -6.29 -7.58 -5.23
C VAL A 332 -6.84 -9.00 -5.44
N PHE A 333 -7.87 -9.36 -4.68
CA PHE A 333 -8.63 -10.60 -4.84
C PHE A 333 -10.04 -10.47 -4.27
N TYR A 334 -11.10 -10.80 -5.01
CA TYR A 334 -12.47 -10.80 -4.46
C TYR A 334 -13.44 -11.78 -5.15
N ARG A 335 -14.19 -12.54 -4.35
CA ARG A 335 -15.37 -13.33 -4.75
C ARG A 335 -16.44 -13.31 -3.67
N SER A 336 -17.71 -13.30 -4.07
CA SER A 336 -18.84 -13.24 -3.15
C SER A 336 -19.32 -14.61 -2.63
N ALA A 337 -18.95 -15.72 -3.27
CA ALA A 337 -19.58 -17.03 -3.02
C ALA A 337 -19.39 -17.59 -1.60
N LEU A 338 -18.27 -17.29 -0.93
CA LEU A 338 -17.98 -17.75 0.43
C LEU A 338 -17.97 -16.58 1.44
N GLY A 339 -18.58 -15.44 1.09
CA GLY A 339 -18.60 -14.25 1.92
C GLY A 339 -17.19 -13.81 2.34
N ALA A 340 -16.97 -13.64 3.65
CA ALA A 340 -15.71 -13.19 4.22
C ALA A 340 -14.50 -14.10 3.88
N PHE A 341 -14.70 -15.39 3.63
CA PHE A 341 -13.62 -16.34 3.35
C PHE A 341 -13.10 -16.32 1.90
N SER A 342 -13.82 -15.66 0.99
CA SER A 342 -13.37 -15.41 -0.38
C SER A 342 -13.25 -13.92 -0.69
N ALA A 343 -13.27 -13.07 0.33
CA ALA A 343 -13.15 -11.62 0.20
C ALA A 343 -11.71 -11.16 -0.05
N SER A 344 -10.71 -12.00 0.23
CA SER A 344 -9.29 -11.72 0.00
C SER A 344 -8.46 -12.99 -0.21
N ALA A 345 -7.26 -12.87 -0.80
CA ALA A 345 -6.37 -14.01 -1.01
C ALA A 345 -5.89 -14.63 0.31
N GLY A 346 -5.62 -13.81 1.33
CA GLY A 346 -5.26 -14.24 2.67
C GLY A 346 -6.37 -15.05 3.34
N SER A 347 -7.62 -14.59 3.25
CA SER A 347 -8.77 -15.33 3.79
C SER A 347 -8.96 -16.70 3.11
N LEU A 348 -8.75 -16.77 1.80
CA LEU A 348 -8.82 -18.02 1.04
C LEU A 348 -7.70 -18.99 1.44
N ALA A 349 -6.47 -18.48 1.64
CA ALA A 349 -5.34 -19.29 2.08
C ALA A 349 -5.61 -19.90 3.46
N VAL A 350 -6.18 -19.13 4.40
CA VAL A 350 -6.54 -19.63 5.73
C VAL A 350 -7.63 -20.71 5.63
N LEU A 351 -8.69 -20.47 4.85
CA LEU A 351 -9.72 -21.48 4.60
C LEU A 351 -9.13 -22.76 3.99
N GLY A 352 -8.24 -22.61 3.00
CA GLY A 352 -7.53 -23.72 2.37
C GLY A 352 -6.71 -24.54 3.36
N VAL A 353 -5.96 -23.90 4.25
CA VAL A 353 -5.20 -24.59 5.32
C VAL A 353 -6.13 -25.34 6.27
N VAL A 354 -7.23 -24.73 6.69
CA VAL A 354 -8.19 -25.35 7.62
C VAL A 354 -8.85 -26.56 6.97
N ALA A 355 -9.28 -26.42 5.71
CA ALA A 355 -9.84 -27.51 4.93
C ALA A 355 -8.81 -28.63 4.69
N LEU A 356 -7.54 -28.29 4.43
CA LEU A 356 -6.44 -29.26 4.27
C LEU A 356 -6.16 -30.03 5.55
N LEU A 357 -6.16 -29.35 6.71
CA LEU A 357 -6.04 -30.00 8.00
C LEU A 357 -7.22 -30.96 8.24
N ALA A 358 -8.44 -30.57 7.83
CA ALA A 358 -9.66 -31.35 8.04
C ALA A 358 -9.65 -32.60 7.17
N ALA A 359 -9.30 -32.43 5.90
CA ALA A 359 -9.04 -33.52 4.96
C ALA A 359 -7.91 -34.45 5.47
N SER A 360 -6.83 -33.90 6.03
CA SER A 360 -5.75 -34.69 6.63
C SER A 360 -6.19 -35.48 7.87
N ALA A 361 -7.08 -34.92 8.70
CA ALA A 361 -7.64 -35.65 9.83
C ALA A 361 -8.59 -36.75 9.38
N LEU A 362 -9.40 -36.50 8.35
CA LEU A 362 -10.26 -37.51 7.73
C LEU A 362 -9.41 -38.65 7.15
N TRP A 363 -8.34 -38.30 6.45
CA TRP A 363 -7.36 -39.23 5.88
C TRP A 363 -6.73 -40.13 6.94
N ARG A 364 -6.40 -39.58 8.12
CA ARG A 364 -5.86 -40.36 9.25
C ARG A 364 -6.87 -41.28 9.91
N ARG A 365 -8.17 -40.97 9.84
CA ARG A 365 -9.23 -41.82 10.42
C ARG A 365 -9.45 -43.11 9.63
N GLY A 366 -9.10 -43.14 8.34
CA GLY A 366 -9.20 -44.35 7.52
C GLY A 366 -10.65 -44.82 7.37
N LEU A 367 -11.49 -44.03 6.71
CA LEU A 367 -12.90 -44.35 6.53
C LEU A 367 -13.09 -45.67 5.75
N GLU A 368 -14.09 -46.44 6.15
CA GLU A 368 -14.52 -47.63 5.41
C GLU A 368 -15.08 -47.22 4.05
N ARG A 369 -14.80 -48.02 3.01
CA ARG A 369 -15.25 -47.73 1.66
C ARG A 369 -16.72 -48.11 1.50
N ARG A 370 -17.61 -47.13 1.64
CA ARG A 370 -19.07 -47.28 1.43
C ARG A 370 -19.50 -46.56 0.15
N TRP A 371 -20.61 -46.98 -0.46
CA TRP A 371 -21.09 -46.41 -1.73
C TRP A 371 -21.27 -44.89 -1.68
N TRP A 372 -21.79 -44.36 -0.57
CA TRP A 372 -22.00 -42.92 -0.37
C TRP A 372 -20.68 -42.12 -0.24
N HIS A 373 -19.62 -42.72 0.31
CA HIS A 373 -18.29 -42.10 0.28
C HIS A 373 -17.72 -42.02 -1.13
N VAL A 374 -17.95 -43.06 -1.95
CA VAL A 374 -17.55 -43.08 -3.36
C VAL A 374 -18.34 -42.03 -4.16
N THR A 375 -19.66 -41.92 -3.94
CA THR A 375 -20.48 -40.87 -4.54
C THR A 375 -20.00 -39.47 -4.14
N GLY A 376 -19.68 -39.26 -2.86
CA GLY A 376 -19.13 -37.99 -2.36
C GLY A 376 -17.77 -37.64 -2.99
N ALA A 377 -16.88 -38.62 -3.15
CA ALA A 377 -15.61 -38.44 -3.82
C ALA A 377 -15.78 -38.11 -5.31
N ALA A 378 -16.68 -38.80 -6.00
CA ALA A 378 -16.99 -38.54 -7.41
C ALA A 378 -17.54 -37.11 -7.60
N LEU A 379 -18.45 -36.68 -6.72
CA LEU A 379 -18.99 -35.32 -6.75
C LEU A 379 -17.90 -34.26 -6.51
N LEU A 380 -17.00 -34.49 -5.55
CA LEU A 380 -15.86 -33.60 -5.32
C LEU A 380 -14.91 -33.53 -6.52
N VAL A 381 -14.60 -34.66 -7.17
CA VAL A 381 -13.74 -34.70 -8.36
C VAL A 381 -14.37 -33.95 -9.54
N LEU A 382 -15.69 -34.07 -9.71
CA LEU A 382 -16.42 -33.34 -10.76
C LEU A 382 -16.52 -31.84 -10.46
N ALA A 383 -16.75 -31.46 -9.20
CA ALA A 383 -16.92 -30.06 -8.81
C ALA A 383 -15.60 -29.29 -8.65
N ALA A 384 -14.51 -29.97 -8.26
CA ALA A 384 -13.24 -29.33 -7.92
C ALA A 384 -12.68 -28.46 -9.06
N PRO A 385 -12.61 -28.90 -10.33
CA PRO A 385 -12.13 -28.05 -11.42
C PRO A 385 -12.91 -26.74 -11.59
N TYR A 386 -14.23 -26.77 -11.41
CA TYR A 386 -15.09 -25.58 -11.49
C TYR A 386 -14.87 -24.64 -10.31
N LEU A 387 -14.78 -25.19 -9.10
CA LEU A 387 -14.50 -24.41 -7.88
C LEU A 387 -13.14 -23.72 -7.96
N VAL A 388 -12.09 -24.44 -8.37
CA VAL A 388 -10.73 -23.88 -8.51
C VAL A 388 -10.71 -22.78 -9.57
N ARG A 389 -11.34 -22.99 -10.74
CA ARG A 389 -11.48 -21.96 -11.78
C ARG A 389 -12.25 -20.74 -11.28
N TYR A 390 -13.32 -20.94 -10.51
CA TYR A 390 -14.10 -19.86 -9.91
C TYR A 390 -13.27 -19.02 -8.93
N LEU A 391 -12.54 -19.68 -8.03
CA LEU A 391 -11.64 -19.03 -7.06
C LEU A 391 -10.55 -18.22 -7.77
N GLY A 392 -9.90 -18.81 -8.78
CA GLY A 392 -8.86 -18.14 -9.55
C GLY A 392 -9.31 -16.85 -10.22
N ARG A 393 -10.52 -16.82 -10.79
CA ARG A 393 -11.06 -15.60 -11.40
C ARG A 393 -11.29 -14.47 -10.38
N GLY A 394 -11.17 -14.72 -9.08
CA GLY A 394 -11.18 -13.68 -8.04
C GLY A 394 -9.95 -12.78 -8.08
N ILE A 395 -8.86 -13.21 -8.70
CA ILE A 395 -7.60 -12.47 -8.78
C ILE A 395 -7.77 -11.20 -9.62
N ALA A 396 -7.39 -10.06 -9.06
CA ALA A 396 -7.41 -8.76 -9.70
C ALA A 396 -6.01 -8.13 -9.62
N PRO A 397 -5.22 -8.13 -10.71
CA PRO A 397 -3.88 -7.56 -10.68
C PRO A 397 -3.94 -6.03 -10.51
N PRO A 398 -3.06 -5.44 -9.69
CA PRO A 398 -2.99 -3.99 -9.52
C PRO A 398 -2.49 -3.30 -10.80
N ALA A 399 -2.86 -2.03 -11.00
CA ALA A 399 -2.50 -1.25 -12.18
C ALA A 399 -0.97 -1.02 -12.34
N GLY A 400 -0.23 -1.02 -11.23
CA GLY A 400 1.24 -0.98 -11.20
C GLY A 400 1.91 -2.31 -11.56
N GLY A 401 1.15 -3.40 -11.70
CA GLY A 401 1.67 -4.75 -11.92
C GLY A 401 1.84 -5.55 -10.61
N ALA A 402 1.74 -6.88 -10.72
CA ALA A 402 1.89 -7.78 -9.57
C ALA A 402 3.36 -8.16 -9.34
N GLY A 403 3.88 -7.87 -8.15
CA GLY A 403 5.19 -8.34 -7.70
C GLY A 403 5.22 -9.87 -7.53
N PHE A 404 6.44 -10.44 -7.49
CA PHE A 404 6.63 -11.90 -7.35
C PHE A 404 5.97 -12.47 -6.09
N ALA A 405 6.13 -11.80 -4.94
CA ALA A 405 5.56 -12.24 -3.67
C ALA A 405 4.02 -12.29 -3.71
N LEU A 406 3.38 -11.27 -4.28
CA LEU A 406 1.92 -11.21 -4.42
C LEU A 406 1.42 -12.31 -5.35
N TRP A 407 2.12 -12.54 -6.46
CA TRP A 407 1.80 -13.64 -7.37
C TRP A 407 1.86 -14.99 -6.66
N MET A 408 2.96 -15.29 -5.99
CA MET A 408 3.16 -16.56 -5.27
C MET A 408 2.08 -16.77 -4.20
N ALA A 409 1.61 -15.70 -3.58
CA ALA A 409 0.57 -15.82 -2.56
C ALA A 409 -0.81 -16.17 -3.14
N TRP A 410 -1.17 -15.62 -4.31
CA TRP A 410 -2.39 -16.07 -5.01
C TRP A 410 -2.29 -17.54 -5.40
N GLU A 411 -1.15 -17.94 -5.96
CA GLU A 411 -0.93 -19.31 -6.40
C GLU A 411 -0.98 -20.29 -5.23
N ALA A 412 -0.33 -19.98 -4.11
CA ALA A 412 -0.37 -20.78 -2.89
C ALA A 412 -1.78 -20.88 -2.28
N ALA A 413 -2.56 -19.79 -2.30
CA ALA A 413 -3.95 -19.80 -1.80
C ALA A 413 -4.84 -20.74 -2.65
N VAL A 414 -4.76 -20.63 -3.98
CA VAL A 414 -5.51 -21.49 -4.91
C VAL A 414 -5.02 -22.94 -4.83
N ALA A 415 -3.71 -23.16 -4.73
CA ALA A 415 -3.12 -24.49 -4.58
C ALA A 415 -3.54 -25.15 -3.27
N GLY A 416 -3.52 -24.44 -2.15
CA GLY A 416 -3.98 -24.95 -0.85
C GLY A 416 -5.45 -25.36 -0.86
N ALA A 417 -6.32 -24.53 -1.46
CA ALA A 417 -7.73 -24.86 -1.64
C ALA A 417 -7.92 -26.09 -2.54
N SER A 418 -7.20 -26.17 -3.66
CA SER A 418 -7.22 -27.31 -4.58
C SER A 418 -6.75 -28.60 -3.90
N MET A 419 -5.67 -28.52 -3.14
CA MET A 419 -5.09 -29.64 -2.39
C MET A 419 -6.08 -30.15 -1.34
N ALA A 420 -6.79 -29.26 -0.65
CA ALA A 420 -7.81 -29.65 0.33
C ALA A 420 -8.96 -30.43 -0.31
N LEU A 421 -9.43 -30.01 -1.49
CA LEU A 421 -10.48 -30.71 -2.24
C LEU A 421 -10.02 -32.11 -2.69
N ILE A 422 -8.83 -32.21 -3.28
CA ILE A 422 -8.29 -33.49 -3.78
C ILE A 422 -7.99 -34.44 -2.62
N LEU A 423 -7.35 -33.94 -1.55
CA LEU A 423 -7.05 -34.73 -0.35
C LEU A 423 -8.33 -35.19 0.34
N GLY A 424 -9.37 -34.34 0.38
CA GLY A 424 -10.69 -34.70 0.90
C GLY A 424 -11.34 -35.82 0.10
N ALA A 425 -11.32 -35.73 -1.24
CA ALA A 425 -11.86 -36.76 -2.11
C ALA A 425 -11.10 -38.09 -1.97
N ALA A 426 -9.77 -38.05 -1.92
CA ALA A 426 -8.95 -39.24 -1.75
C ALA A 426 -9.09 -39.87 -0.35
N ALA A 427 -9.32 -39.06 0.70
CA ALA A 427 -9.61 -39.56 2.05
C ALA A 427 -10.92 -40.39 2.12
N LEU A 428 -11.88 -40.12 1.24
CA LEU A 428 -13.15 -40.86 1.17
C LEU A 428 -13.01 -42.24 0.50
N VAL A 429 -11.99 -42.45 -0.34
CA VAL A 429 -11.85 -43.66 -1.19
C VAL A 429 -10.71 -44.59 -0.74
N ARG A 430 -9.74 -44.09 0.05
CA ARG A 430 -8.52 -44.81 0.44
C ARG A 430 -8.77 -46.14 1.17
N GLY A 431 -9.76 -46.21 2.05
CA GLY A 431 -9.95 -47.33 2.99
C GLY A 431 -9.00 -47.27 4.21
N PRO A 432 -9.14 -48.22 5.16
CA PRO A 432 -8.40 -48.21 6.44
C PRO A 432 -6.95 -48.70 6.34
N ALA A 433 -6.61 -49.52 5.34
CA ALA A 433 -5.28 -50.11 5.18
C ALA A 433 -4.37 -49.26 4.28
N GLU A 434 -3.09 -49.12 4.66
CA GLU A 434 -2.10 -48.45 3.83
C GLU A 434 -1.57 -49.38 2.73
N PRO A 435 -1.65 -48.99 1.44
CA PRO A 435 -1.12 -49.80 0.34
C PRO A 435 0.41 -49.89 0.37
N ALA A 436 0.96 -51.07 0.10
CA ALA A 436 2.40 -51.31 0.15
C ALA A 436 3.15 -50.87 -1.12
N ARG A 437 2.47 -50.81 -2.28
CA ARG A 437 3.09 -50.51 -3.58
C ARG A 437 2.58 -49.18 -4.14
N VAL A 438 3.46 -48.47 -4.85
CA VAL A 438 3.09 -47.28 -5.60
C VAL A 438 2.41 -47.73 -6.91
N PRO A 439 1.11 -47.42 -7.12
CA PRO A 439 0.45 -47.73 -8.39
C PRO A 439 1.04 -46.89 -9.53
N TRP A 440 1.16 -47.49 -10.72
CA TRP A 440 1.60 -46.79 -11.94
C TRP A 440 0.66 -45.62 -12.33
N ALA A 441 -0.59 -45.65 -11.84
CA ALA A 441 -1.55 -44.58 -12.04
C ALA A 441 -1.09 -43.22 -11.46
N LEU A 442 -0.29 -43.20 -10.38
CA LEU A 442 0.20 -41.95 -9.77
C LEU A 442 1.14 -41.17 -10.69
N PRO A 443 2.27 -41.74 -11.16
CA PRO A 443 3.17 -41.01 -12.06
C PRO A 443 2.47 -40.64 -13.37
N VAL A 444 1.60 -41.52 -13.90
CA VAL A 444 0.81 -41.20 -15.10
C VAL A 444 -0.13 -40.03 -14.86
N ALA A 445 -0.76 -39.92 -13.69
CA ALA A 445 -1.61 -38.79 -13.35
C ALA A 445 -0.83 -37.47 -13.26
N CYS A 446 0.37 -37.49 -12.68
CA CYS A 446 1.25 -36.30 -12.63
C CYS A 446 1.67 -35.85 -14.03
N VAL A 447 2.08 -36.80 -14.89
CA VAL A 447 2.42 -36.51 -16.29
C VAL A 447 1.21 -35.97 -17.05
N TRP A 448 0.03 -36.56 -16.86
CA TRP A 448 -1.21 -36.10 -17.47
C TRP A 448 -1.57 -34.68 -17.01
N ALA A 449 -1.43 -34.36 -15.72
CA ALA A 449 -1.66 -33.02 -15.21
C ALA A 449 -0.69 -31.99 -15.81
N ALA A 450 0.58 -32.35 -15.98
CA ALA A 450 1.55 -31.49 -16.65
C ALA A 450 1.17 -31.25 -18.13
N LEU A 451 0.77 -32.30 -18.85
CA LEU A 451 0.29 -32.20 -20.23
C LEU A 451 -1.00 -31.38 -20.35
N ALA A 452 -1.96 -31.58 -19.44
CA ALA A 452 -3.19 -30.80 -19.38
C ALA A 452 -2.88 -29.32 -19.11
N GLY A 453 -1.96 -29.03 -18.19
CA GLY A 453 -1.46 -27.69 -17.90
C GLY A 453 -0.86 -27.01 -19.13
N LEU A 454 0.06 -27.70 -19.82
CA LEU A 454 0.67 -27.22 -21.07
C LEU A 454 -0.37 -26.98 -22.15
N ALA A 455 -1.28 -27.94 -22.38
CA ALA A 455 -2.38 -27.78 -23.32
C ALA A 455 -3.25 -26.56 -22.97
N GLY A 456 -3.50 -26.32 -21.68
CA GLY A 456 -4.23 -25.14 -21.21
C GLY A 456 -3.59 -23.82 -21.62
N LEU A 457 -2.26 -23.73 -21.62
CA LEU A 457 -1.56 -22.53 -22.09
C LEU A 457 -1.78 -22.30 -23.60
N TRP A 458 -1.84 -23.36 -24.40
CA TRP A 458 -2.09 -23.28 -25.84
C TRP A 458 -3.56 -23.04 -26.20
N LEU A 459 -4.49 -23.64 -25.47
CA LEU A 459 -5.93 -23.52 -25.70
C LEU A 459 -6.54 -22.22 -25.17
N TRP A 460 -5.77 -21.44 -24.40
CA TRP A 460 -6.27 -20.20 -23.83
C TRP A 460 -6.64 -19.17 -24.91
N ASN A 461 -7.80 -18.53 -24.75
CA ASN A 461 -8.34 -17.51 -25.67
C ASN A 461 -8.77 -16.23 -24.89
N PRO A 462 -8.43 -15.02 -25.39
CA PRO A 462 -8.79 -13.75 -24.75
C PRO A 462 -10.29 -13.52 -24.52
N TYR A 463 -11.20 -14.17 -25.26
CA TYR A 463 -12.65 -13.97 -25.14
C TYR A 463 -13.41 -14.98 -24.27
N GLY A 464 -12.77 -16.09 -23.89
CA GLY A 464 -13.45 -17.20 -23.20
C GLY A 464 -12.61 -17.89 -22.13
N ALA A 465 -11.38 -17.43 -21.91
CA ALA A 465 -10.35 -18.05 -21.07
C ALA A 465 -9.98 -19.47 -21.53
N TRP A 466 -10.88 -20.43 -21.36
CA TRP A 466 -10.78 -21.79 -21.88
C TRP A 466 -12.17 -22.30 -22.27
N PRO A 467 -12.27 -23.12 -23.33
CA PRO A 467 -13.50 -23.83 -23.66
C PRO A 467 -14.06 -24.59 -22.46
N GLU A 468 -15.38 -24.72 -22.35
CA GLU A 468 -16.01 -25.43 -21.21
C GLU A 468 -15.55 -26.88 -21.11
N TRP A 469 -15.35 -27.54 -22.24
CA TRP A 469 -14.91 -28.93 -22.30
C TRP A 469 -13.50 -29.14 -21.73
N TYR A 470 -12.63 -28.11 -21.76
CA TYR A 470 -11.25 -28.21 -21.29
C TYR A 470 -11.17 -28.57 -19.80
N THR A 471 -12.18 -28.18 -19.03
CA THR A 471 -12.28 -28.52 -17.61
C THR A 471 -12.34 -30.05 -17.38
N PHE A 472 -12.90 -30.83 -18.32
CA PHE A 472 -12.95 -32.29 -18.22
C PHE A 472 -11.62 -32.98 -18.51
N VAL A 473 -10.66 -32.31 -19.15
CA VAL A 473 -9.31 -32.85 -19.44
C VAL A 473 -8.53 -33.15 -18.15
N TRP A 474 -8.91 -32.52 -17.03
CA TRP A 474 -8.29 -32.73 -15.72
C TRP A 474 -8.79 -33.99 -14.99
N LEU A 475 -9.92 -34.59 -15.42
CA LEU A 475 -10.51 -35.74 -14.72
C LEU A 475 -9.58 -36.97 -14.64
N PRO A 476 -8.84 -37.38 -15.70
CA PRO A 476 -7.94 -38.52 -15.60
C PRO A 476 -6.83 -38.31 -14.55
N ALA A 477 -6.27 -37.10 -14.45
CA ALA A 477 -5.27 -36.78 -13.42
C ALA A 477 -5.88 -36.84 -12.02
N LEU A 478 -7.08 -36.28 -11.83
CA LEU A 478 -7.77 -36.33 -10.54
C LEU A 478 -8.07 -37.78 -10.13
N VAL A 479 -8.70 -38.56 -11.01
CA VAL A 479 -9.03 -39.97 -10.74
C VAL A 479 -7.78 -40.80 -10.46
N GLY A 480 -6.70 -40.59 -11.22
CA GLY A 480 -5.44 -41.32 -11.03
C GLY A 480 -4.75 -41.03 -9.69
N VAL A 481 -4.86 -39.80 -9.18
CA VAL A 481 -4.33 -39.42 -7.85
C VAL A 481 -5.20 -39.93 -6.69
N LEU A 482 -6.48 -40.22 -6.94
CA LEU A 482 -7.38 -40.83 -5.94
C LEU A 482 -7.08 -42.32 -5.68
N VAL A 483 -6.26 -42.98 -6.51
CA VAL A 483 -5.91 -44.39 -6.35
C VAL A 483 -5.14 -44.58 -5.03
N PRO A 484 -5.53 -45.55 -4.17
CA PRO A 484 -4.84 -45.79 -2.91
C PRO A 484 -3.34 -46.04 -3.11
N ALA A 485 -2.52 -45.27 -2.40
CA ALA A 485 -1.06 -45.35 -2.45
C ALA A 485 -0.39 -45.04 -1.09
N PRO A 486 0.91 -45.32 -0.93
CA PRO A 486 1.66 -44.94 0.26
C PRO A 486 1.60 -43.43 0.49
N ARG A 487 1.42 -43.01 1.74
CA ARG A 487 1.09 -41.62 2.11
C ARG A 487 2.03 -40.57 1.52
N ARG A 488 3.34 -40.83 1.53
CA ARG A 488 4.35 -39.87 1.05
C ARG A 488 4.18 -39.58 -0.44
N TRP A 489 3.96 -40.62 -1.24
CA TRP A 489 3.79 -40.53 -2.69
C TRP A 489 2.42 -39.98 -3.09
N ALA A 490 1.36 -40.36 -2.36
CA ALA A 490 0.03 -39.79 -2.57
C ALA A 490 0.03 -38.27 -2.33
N VAL A 491 0.62 -37.81 -1.22
CA VAL A 491 0.70 -36.37 -0.92
C VAL A 491 1.52 -35.63 -1.97
N LEU A 492 2.64 -36.20 -2.42
CA LEU A 492 3.47 -35.60 -3.47
C LEU A 492 2.68 -35.46 -4.78
N ALA A 493 1.98 -36.51 -5.22
CA ALA A 493 1.19 -36.46 -6.46
C ALA A 493 0.00 -35.50 -6.36
N ILE A 494 -0.71 -35.48 -5.22
CA ILE A 494 -1.77 -34.50 -4.95
C ILE A 494 -1.21 -33.07 -5.04
N ALA A 495 -0.04 -32.82 -4.43
CA ALA A 495 0.61 -31.52 -4.49
C ALA A 495 0.95 -31.14 -5.94
N THR A 496 1.51 -32.07 -6.73
CA THR A 496 1.84 -31.81 -8.14
C THR A 496 0.60 -31.49 -8.98
N VAL A 497 -0.49 -32.27 -8.85
CA VAL A 497 -1.72 -32.01 -9.62
C VAL A 497 -2.42 -30.72 -9.17
N ALA A 498 -2.48 -30.47 -7.86
CA ALA A 498 -3.06 -29.24 -7.32
C ALA A 498 -2.25 -27.99 -7.71
N GLY A 499 -0.93 -28.05 -7.59
CA GLY A 499 -0.01 -26.97 -7.92
C GLY A 499 -0.04 -26.63 -9.41
N THR A 500 0.02 -27.63 -10.29
CA THR A 500 -0.08 -27.42 -11.75
C THR A 500 -1.41 -26.80 -12.17
N ALA A 501 -2.53 -27.24 -11.59
CA ALA A 501 -3.84 -26.63 -11.84
C ALA A 501 -3.92 -25.18 -11.32
N ALA A 502 -3.41 -24.94 -10.10
CA ALA A 502 -3.38 -23.61 -9.49
C ALA A 502 -2.50 -22.62 -10.26
N ALA A 503 -1.33 -23.06 -10.73
CA ALA A 503 -0.42 -22.26 -11.55
C ALA A 503 -1.10 -21.81 -12.86
N LEU A 504 -1.75 -22.74 -13.57
CA LEU A 504 -2.47 -22.42 -14.82
C LEU A 504 -3.63 -21.44 -14.58
N VAL A 505 -4.44 -21.69 -13.55
CA VAL A 505 -5.61 -20.87 -13.23
C VAL A 505 -5.19 -19.47 -12.77
N THR A 506 -4.15 -19.37 -11.94
CA THR A 506 -3.58 -18.09 -11.48
C THR A 506 -3.04 -17.29 -12.65
N TRP A 507 -2.27 -17.94 -13.55
CA TRP A 507 -1.79 -17.30 -14.78
C TRP A 507 -2.94 -16.75 -15.63
N GLY A 508 -3.95 -17.56 -15.94
CA GLY A 508 -5.06 -17.14 -16.78
C GLY A 508 -5.85 -15.99 -16.18
N ALA A 509 -6.08 -16.01 -14.86
CA ALA A 509 -6.78 -14.94 -14.16
C ALA A 509 -5.99 -13.62 -14.17
N VAL A 510 -4.67 -13.67 -13.99
CA VAL A 510 -3.83 -12.46 -14.08
C VAL A 510 -3.80 -11.92 -15.51
N VAL A 511 -3.73 -12.79 -16.52
CA VAL A 511 -3.82 -12.37 -17.93
C VAL A 511 -5.17 -11.70 -18.21
N GLU A 512 -6.29 -12.30 -17.81
CA GLU A 512 -7.63 -11.71 -17.93
C GLU A 512 -7.70 -10.34 -17.22
N GLY A 513 -7.14 -10.23 -16.02
CA GLY A 513 -7.10 -8.98 -15.28
C GLY A 513 -6.32 -7.89 -16.01
N ARG A 514 -5.18 -8.23 -16.63
CA ARG A 514 -4.40 -7.31 -17.47
C ARG A 514 -5.17 -6.89 -18.72
N LEU A 515 -5.89 -7.81 -19.37
CA LEU A 515 -6.77 -7.48 -20.49
C LEU A 515 -7.87 -6.50 -20.07
N ARG A 516 -8.51 -6.71 -18.92
CA ARG A 516 -9.53 -5.79 -18.39
C ARG A 516 -8.96 -4.41 -18.06
N LEU A 517 -7.75 -4.35 -17.50
CA LEU A 517 -7.06 -3.07 -17.25
C LEU A 517 -6.77 -2.34 -18.56
N ALA A 518 -6.24 -3.05 -19.57
CA ALA A 518 -5.96 -2.51 -20.89
C ALA A 518 -7.23 -2.05 -21.62
N GLU A 519 -8.33 -2.80 -21.48
CA GLU A 519 -9.62 -2.45 -22.05
C GLU A 519 -10.23 -1.21 -21.39
N ARG A 520 -10.18 -1.08 -20.06
CA ARG A 520 -10.64 0.13 -19.36
C ARG A 520 -9.83 1.36 -19.75
N ASP A 521 -8.50 1.24 -19.85
CA ASP A 521 -7.64 2.32 -20.34
C ASP A 521 -8.08 2.74 -21.75
N ALA A 522 -8.17 1.78 -22.68
CA ALA A 522 -8.61 2.06 -24.03
C ALA A 522 -10.02 2.66 -24.09
N GLN A 523 -10.96 2.24 -23.23
CA GLN A 523 -12.34 2.75 -23.14
C GLN A 523 -12.41 4.24 -22.75
N GLY A 524 -11.49 4.70 -21.90
CA GLY A 524 -11.37 6.10 -21.47
C GLY A 524 -10.87 7.05 -22.56
N LEU A 525 -10.42 6.54 -23.71
CA LEU A 525 -9.90 7.34 -24.83
C LEU A 525 -11.00 7.82 -25.80
N GLY A 526 -10.66 8.80 -26.63
CA GLY A 526 -11.57 9.42 -27.60
C GLY A 526 -12.43 10.51 -26.96
N ARG A 527 -13.73 10.54 -27.28
CA ARG A 527 -14.68 11.58 -26.81
C ARG A 527 -15.30 11.28 -25.42
N THR A 528 -14.81 10.27 -24.72
CA THR A 528 -15.30 9.87 -23.39
C THR A 528 -14.94 10.93 -22.36
N ALA A 529 -15.94 11.48 -21.67
CA ALA A 529 -15.73 12.45 -20.59
C ALA A 529 -15.43 11.75 -19.26
N ASP A 530 -14.63 12.40 -18.41
CA ASP A 530 -14.36 11.98 -17.04
C ASP A 530 -14.99 12.98 -16.05
N PRO A 531 -16.20 12.69 -15.53
CA PRO A 531 -16.87 13.60 -14.61
C PRO A 531 -16.14 13.72 -13.26
N ALA A 532 -15.36 12.71 -12.86
CA ALA A 532 -14.59 12.76 -11.62
C ALA A 532 -13.44 13.78 -11.74
N ALA A 533 -12.74 13.80 -12.88
CA ALA A 533 -11.70 14.79 -13.15
C ALA A 533 -12.24 16.23 -13.07
N VAL A 534 -13.43 16.49 -13.64
CA VAL A 534 -14.08 17.81 -13.58
C VAL A 534 -14.40 18.21 -12.13
N ALA A 535 -15.07 17.34 -11.38
CA ALA A 535 -15.44 17.64 -10.00
C ALA A 535 -14.21 17.89 -9.10
N LEU A 536 -13.13 17.14 -9.31
CA LEU A 536 -11.87 17.32 -8.59
C LEU A 536 -11.15 18.63 -8.96
N LEU A 537 -11.15 19.01 -10.24
CA LEU A 537 -10.59 20.29 -10.70
C LEU A 537 -11.39 21.48 -10.18
N GLU A 538 -12.73 21.41 -10.20
CA GLU A 538 -13.58 22.45 -9.61
C GLU A 538 -13.31 22.61 -8.11
N ARG A 539 -13.14 21.49 -7.39
CA ARG A 539 -12.80 21.53 -5.96
C ARG A 539 -11.43 22.18 -5.73
N LEU A 540 -10.43 21.86 -6.56
CA LEU A 540 -9.11 22.48 -6.49
C LEU A 540 -9.18 24.00 -6.75
N GLY A 541 -9.99 24.43 -7.73
CA GLY A 541 -10.20 25.83 -8.06
C GLY A 541 -10.86 26.65 -6.94
N ARG A 542 -11.64 26.02 -6.05
CA ARG A 542 -12.23 26.68 -4.86
C ARG A 542 -11.21 26.97 -3.75
N THR A 543 -10.02 26.38 -3.82
CA THR A 543 -8.95 26.54 -2.83
C THR A 543 -7.66 26.99 -3.52
N PRO A 544 -7.63 28.22 -4.09
CA PRO A 544 -6.42 28.77 -4.71
C PRO A 544 -5.29 28.94 -3.68
N PRO A 545 -4.02 28.92 -4.11
CA PRO A 545 -2.91 29.23 -3.21
C PRO A 545 -2.96 30.71 -2.79
N ALA A 546 -2.70 31.00 -1.51
CA ALA A 546 -2.71 32.36 -0.97
C ALA A 546 -1.61 33.26 -1.56
N VAL A 547 -0.48 32.67 -1.94
CA VAL A 547 0.64 33.34 -2.62
C VAL A 547 0.88 32.65 -3.96
N ALA A 548 1.05 33.44 -5.02
CA ALA A 548 1.29 32.91 -6.35
C ALA A 548 2.55 32.02 -6.40
N PRO A 549 2.42 30.75 -6.86
CA PRO A 549 3.54 29.81 -6.91
C PRO A 549 4.48 30.13 -8.10
N ARG A 550 5.51 30.93 -7.85
CA ARG A 550 6.47 31.42 -8.87
C ARG A 550 7.55 30.42 -9.25
N THR A 551 7.61 29.26 -8.59
CA THR A 551 8.61 28.23 -8.91
C THR A 551 7.94 26.89 -9.22
N PRO A 552 8.56 26.03 -10.05
CA PRO A 552 8.07 24.67 -10.31
C PRO A 552 7.87 23.84 -9.04
N GLY A 553 8.73 24.05 -8.03
CA GLY A 553 8.61 23.38 -6.73
C GLY A 553 7.36 23.81 -5.94
N GLN A 554 7.02 25.10 -5.94
CA GLN A 554 5.79 25.60 -5.31
C GLN A 554 4.54 25.09 -6.04
N LEU A 555 4.57 25.05 -7.38
CA LEU A 555 3.50 24.44 -8.18
C LEU A 555 3.30 22.96 -7.83
N TYR A 556 4.39 22.21 -7.71
CA TYR A 556 4.34 20.79 -7.35
C TYR A 556 3.83 20.55 -5.93
N ALA A 557 4.24 21.38 -4.96
CA ALA A 557 3.76 21.28 -3.59
C ALA A 557 2.26 21.53 -3.47
N TRP A 558 1.75 22.53 -4.20
CA TRP A 558 0.30 22.77 -4.28
C TRP A 558 -0.44 21.62 -4.98
N TRP A 559 0.12 21.07 -6.07
CA TRP A 559 -0.44 19.89 -6.73
C TRP A 559 -0.53 18.68 -5.78
N LEU A 560 0.53 18.39 -5.02
CA LEU A 560 0.56 17.26 -4.09
C LEU A 560 -0.47 17.34 -2.95
N ALA A 561 -0.90 18.55 -2.59
CA ALA A 561 -1.97 18.76 -1.62
C ALA A 561 -3.37 18.45 -2.20
N SER A 562 -3.48 18.29 -3.53
CA SER A 562 -4.76 18.05 -4.22
C SER A 562 -5.13 16.56 -4.27
N PRO A 563 -6.44 16.20 -4.26
CA PRO A 563 -6.86 14.82 -4.47
C PRO A 563 -6.53 14.28 -5.87
N LEU A 564 -6.34 15.16 -6.87
CA LEU A 564 -5.95 14.77 -8.23
C LEU A 564 -4.57 14.11 -8.27
N ALA A 565 -3.65 14.56 -7.42
CA ALA A 565 -2.34 13.94 -7.28
C ALA A 565 -2.44 12.52 -6.69
N ALA A 566 -3.38 12.29 -5.77
CA ALA A 566 -3.59 10.98 -5.16
C ALA A 566 -4.18 9.94 -6.13
N ASP A 567 -4.96 10.39 -7.13
CA ASP A 567 -5.57 9.54 -8.16
C ASP A 567 -4.67 9.32 -9.40
N ASP A 568 -3.42 9.80 -9.37
CA ASP A 568 -2.42 9.70 -10.44
C ASP A 568 -2.90 10.28 -11.80
N TYR A 569 -3.57 11.43 -11.78
CA TYR A 569 -3.95 12.10 -13.02
C TYR A 569 -2.72 12.68 -13.75
N PRO A 570 -2.60 12.45 -15.08
CA PRO A 570 -1.53 13.07 -15.86
C PRO A 570 -1.80 14.57 -15.99
N ALA A 571 -0.88 15.39 -15.47
CA ALA A 571 -1.10 16.83 -15.36
C ALA A 571 0.08 17.69 -15.82
N THR A 572 -0.23 18.94 -16.16
CA THR A 572 0.71 20.04 -16.32
C THR A 572 0.19 21.26 -15.57
N LEU A 573 1.06 21.94 -14.83
CA LEU A 573 0.73 23.13 -14.08
C LEU A 573 1.58 24.30 -14.58
N THR A 574 0.94 25.45 -14.78
CA THR A 574 1.61 26.64 -15.30
C THR A 574 1.04 27.89 -14.66
N LEU A 575 1.91 28.79 -14.19
CA LEU A 575 1.56 30.14 -13.78
C LEU A 575 1.78 31.08 -14.98
N TRP A 576 0.76 31.87 -15.30
CA TRP A 576 0.77 32.79 -16.43
C TRP A 576 0.59 34.23 -15.99
N THR A 577 1.23 35.15 -16.68
CA THR A 577 0.90 36.58 -16.60
C THR A 577 -0.47 36.86 -17.21
N ARG A 578 -1.05 38.04 -16.93
CA ARG A 578 -2.30 38.49 -17.59
C ARG A 578 -2.19 38.57 -19.12
N THR A 579 -0.98 38.77 -19.66
CA THR A 579 -0.73 38.82 -21.11
C THR A 579 -0.65 37.43 -21.73
N GLY A 580 -0.65 36.37 -20.91
CA GLY A 580 -0.56 34.98 -21.35
C GLY A 580 0.88 34.52 -21.61
N GLU A 581 1.86 35.11 -20.93
CA GLU A 581 3.25 34.63 -20.91
C GLU A 581 3.45 33.68 -19.72
N PRO A 582 4.11 32.52 -19.90
CA PRO A 582 4.35 31.58 -18.81
C PRO A 582 5.50 32.06 -17.91
N GLU A 583 5.26 32.20 -16.61
CA GLU A 583 6.29 32.55 -15.61
C GLU A 583 6.93 31.32 -14.98
N ALA A 584 6.12 30.30 -14.69
CA ALA A 584 6.58 29.06 -14.08
C ALA A 584 5.79 27.88 -14.62
N GLU A 585 6.47 26.78 -14.94
CA GLU A 585 5.84 25.57 -15.47
C GLU A 585 6.40 24.32 -14.77
N ILE A 586 5.52 23.38 -14.43
CA ILE A 586 5.89 22.01 -14.13
C ILE A 586 5.03 21.02 -14.93
N ARG A 587 5.70 20.23 -15.77
CA ARG A 587 5.08 19.14 -16.51
C ARG A 587 5.21 17.85 -15.73
N LEU A 588 4.09 17.28 -15.29
CA LEU A 588 4.07 15.97 -14.65
C LEU A 588 3.83 14.86 -15.68
N ALA A 589 3.17 15.19 -16.80
CA ALA A 589 2.95 14.29 -17.92
C ALA A 589 3.06 15.04 -19.26
N SER A 590 3.29 14.30 -20.34
CA SER A 590 3.35 14.86 -21.71
C SER A 590 1.96 15.02 -22.32
N VAL A 591 1.18 15.93 -21.74
CA VAL A 591 -0.21 16.23 -22.09
C VAL A 591 -0.29 17.04 -23.41
N ASP A 592 -1.25 16.77 -24.29
CA ASP A 592 -1.45 17.49 -25.56
C ASP A 592 -2.19 18.83 -25.36
N LEU A 593 -1.51 19.76 -24.67
CA LEU A 593 -1.98 21.13 -24.41
C LEU A 593 -0.96 22.13 -24.95
N PRO A 594 -1.12 22.62 -26.19
CA PRO A 594 -0.22 23.61 -26.77
C PRO A 594 -0.21 24.90 -25.93
N PRO A 595 0.97 25.47 -25.59
CA PRO A 595 1.06 26.70 -24.80
C PRO A 595 0.27 27.86 -25.40
N ALA A 596 0.26 28.00 -26.73
CA ALA A 596 -0.51 29.04 -27.43
C ALA A 596 -2.03 28.93 -27.20
N LEU A 597 -2.56 27.70 -27.09
CA LEU A 597 -3.97 27.46 -26.80
C LEU A 597 -4.30 27.86 -25.36
N VAL A 598 -3.49 27.43 -24.40
CA VAL A 598 -3.68 27.77 -22.98
C VAL A 598 -3.54 29.29 -22.77
N ALA A 599 -2.56 29.93 -23.40
CA ALA A 599 -2.39 31.38 -23.38
C ALA A 599 -3.62 32.14 -23.94
N ALA A 600 -4.28 31.59 -24.98
CA ALA A 600 -5.52 32.16 -25.49
C ALA A 600 -6.67 32.04 -24.48
N LEU A 601 -6.80 30.91 -23.77
CA LEU A 601 -7.78 30.73 -22.69
C LEU A 601 -7.51 31.69 -21.52
N VAL A 602 -6.24 31.91 -21.17
CA VAL A 602 -5.82 32.86 -20.13
C VAL A 602 -6.22 34.30 -20.51
N ARG A 603 -5.99 34.73 -21.77
CA ARG A 603 -6.34 36.08 -22.25
C ARG A 603 -7.84 36.32 -22.47
N SER A 604 -8.65 35.27 -22.44
CA SER A 604 -10.07 35.34 -22.77
C SER A 604 -10.85 36.30 -21.84
N PRO A 605 -11.94 36.92 -22.32
CA PRO A 605 -12.76 37.80 -21.49
C PRO A 605 -13.41 37.08 -20.30
N GLU A 606 -13.67 35.78 -20.40
CA GLU A 606 -14.26 34.98 -19.33
C GLU A 606 -13.32 34.82 -18.14
N THR A 607 -12.05 34.52 -18.39
CA THR A 607 -11.04 34.39 -17.33
C THR A 607 -10.84 35.73 -16.61
N ARG A 608 -10.97 36.85 -17.33
CA ARG A 608 -10.91 38.21 -16.75
C ARG A 608 -12.08 38.53 -15.80
N ARG A 609 -13.18 37.78 -15.81
CA ARG A 609 -14.29 37.96 -14.86
C ARG A 609 -13.96 37.48 -13.44
N GLY A 610 -12.81 36.84 -13.23
CA GLY A 610 -12.26 36.56 -11.90
C GLY A 610 -12.76 35.28 -11.22
N SER A 611 -13.60 34.46 -11.88
CA SER A 611 -14.07 33.19 -11.31
C SER A 611 -13.24 32.00 -11.81
N PRO A 612 -12.83 31.05 -10.94
CA PRO A 612 -12.23 29.79 -11.37
C PRO A 612 -13.18 28.99 -12.28
N ARG A 613 -12.65 28.38 -13.34
CA ARG A 613 -13.44 27.59 -14.31
C ARG A 613 -12.68 26.41 -14.88
N VAL A 614 -13.40 25.41 -15.35
CA VAL A 614 -12.83 24.23 -16.02
C VAL A 614 -13.32 24.19 -17.46
N ASP A 615 -12.39 24.30 -18.40
CA ASP A 615 -12.69 24.18 -19.83
C ASP A 615 -12.39 22.76 -20.32
N ARG A 616 -13.32 22.20 -21.09
CA ARG A 616 -13.16 20.91 -21.77
C ARG A 616 -12.52 21.11 -23.13
N LEU A 617 -11.44 20.37 -23.40
CA LEU A 617 -10.73 20.38 -24.67
C LEU A 617 -10.67 18.96 -25.23
N ASP A 618 -11.36 18.71 -26.33
CA ASP A 618 -11.19 17.44 -27.05
C ASP A 618 -9.81 17.48 -27.76
N ARG A 619 -8.91 16.56 -27.44
CA ARG A 619 -7.53 16.49 -27.96
C ARG A 619 -7.12 15.02 -28.20
N THR A 620 -5.86 14.77 -28.56
CA THR A 620 -5.34 13.39 -28.72
C THR A 620 -4.57 12.98 -27.46
N PRO A 621 -4.79 11.79 -26.87
CA PRO A 621 -5.65 10.69 -27.30
C PRO A 621 -7.10 10.75 -26.81
N GLY A 622 -7.51 11.80 -26.08
CA GLY A 622 -8.88 11.95 -25.60
C GLY A 622 -9.21 13.32 -25.01
N VAL A 623 -10.25 13.38 -24.19
CA VAL A 623 -10.71 14.62 -23.55
C VAL A 623 -9.73 15.09 -22.48
N HIS A 624 -9.32 16.35 -22.60
CA HIS A 624 -8.48 17.04 -21.64
C HIS A 624 -9.29 18.13 -20.94
N TYR A 625 -8.92 18.44 -19.70
CA TYR A 625 -9.56 19.48 -18.90
C TYR A 625 -8.53 20.49 -18.47
N VAL A 626 -8.84 21.78 -18.59
CA VAL A 626 -7.98 22.86 -18.13
C VAL A 626 -8.73 23.67 -17.11
N LEU A 627 -8.28 23.60 -15.85
CA LEU A 627 -8.70 24.52 -14.80
C LEU A 627 -7.96 25.84 -14.97
N LEU A 628 -8.68 26.95 -14.96
CA LEU A 628 -8.13 28.31 -14.91
C LEU A 628 -8.52 28.94 -13.58
N VAL A 629 -7.53 29.40 -12.83
CA VAL A 629 -7.69 30.02 -11.51
C VAL A 629 -7.04 31.41 -11.54
N PRO A 630 -7.81 32.49 -11.69
CA PRO A 630 -7.28 33.85 -11.53
C PRO A 630 -6.89 34.07 -10.07
N LEU A 631 -5.69 34.61 -9.84
CA LEU A 631 -5.18 34.95 -8.51
C LEU A 631 -5.39 36.45 -8.22
N ASP A 632 -5.43 36.81 -6.95
CA ASP A 632 -5.64 38.20 -6.50
C ASP A 632 -4.53 39.16 -6.99
N SER A 633 -3.31 38.64 -7.13
CA SER A 633 -2.16 39.36 -7.67
C SER A 633 -2.28 39.63 -9.18
N GLY A 634 -3.22 38.98 -9.86
CA GLY A 634 -3.55 39.20 -11.27
C GLY A 634 -3.05 38.13 -12.22
N GLU A 635 -2.09 37.31 -11.81
CA GLU A 635 -1.64 36.12 -12.56
C GLU A 635 -2.76 35.08 -12.66
N VAL A 636 -2.66 34.18 -13.63
CA VAL A 636 -3.61 33.08 -13.83
C VAL A 636 -2.87 31.76 -13.68
N LEU A 637 -3.33 30.92 -12.76
CA LEU A 637 -2.82 29.57 -12.57
C LEU A 637 -3.66 28.60 -13.39
N THR A 638 -2.99 27.77 -14.21
CA THR A 638 -3.67 26.75 -15.00
C THR A 638 -3.23 25.35 -14.60
N VAL A 639 -4.19 24.43 -14.52
CA VAL A 639 -3.97 23.00 -14.32
C VAL A 639 -4.59 22.24 -15.47
N GLY A 640 -3.76 21.71 -16.35
CA GLY A 640 -4.17 20.87 -17.47
C GLY A 640 -4.10 19.40 -17.11
N VAL A 641 -5.21 18.67 -17.19
CA VAL A 641 -5.32 17.24 -16.90
C VAL A 641 -5.73 16.47 -18.15
N GLY A 642 -5.00 15.40 -18.45
CA GLY A 642 -5.34 14.46 -19.53
C GLY A 642 -6.12 13.24 -19.04
N PRO A 643 -6.62 12.40 -19.97
CA PRO A 643 -7.25 11.13 -19.62
C PRO A 643 -6.27 10.20 -18.91
N ARG A 644 -6.76 9.38 -17.97
CA ARG A 644 -5.94 8.40 -17.25
C ARG A 644 -5.58 7.23 -18.16
N THR A 645 -4.44 7.36 -18.84
CA THR A 645 -3.96 6.38 -19.81
C THR A 645 -2.45 6.22 -19.75
N ARG A 646 -1.96 5.01 -20.03
CA ARG A 646 -0.52 4.76 -20.20
C ARG A 646 0.04 5.32 -21.52
N LEU A 647 -0.81 5.80 -22.44
CA LEU A 647 -0.38 6.49 -23.67
C LEU A 647 0.27 7.84 -23.39
N ILE A 648 -0.13 8.51 -22.30
CA ILE A 648 0.45 9.80 -21.90
C ILE A 648 1.58 9.48 -20.92
N PRO A 649 2.85 9.54 -21.36
CA PRO A 649 3.95 9.21 -20.49
C PRO A 649 4.09 10.26 -19.38
N ALA A 650 4.41 9.79 -18.17
CA ALA A 650 4.90 10.66 -17.12
C ALA A 650 6.17 11.37 -17.59
N ALA A 651 6.27 12.66 -17.30
CA ALA A 651 7.46 13.45 -17.61
C ALA A 651 8.66 12.93 -16.80
N ARG A 652 9.89 13.15 -17.29
CA ARG A 652 11.12 12.72 -16.60
C ARG A 652 11.15 13.20 -15.14
N VAL A 653 10.70 14.42 -14.90
CA VAL A 653 10.62 15.02 -13.56
C VAL A 653 9.62 14.26 -12.67
N ALA A 654 8.42 13.95 -13.15
CA ALA A 654 7.45 13.18 -12.37
C ALA A 654 7.93 11.76 -12.08
N ARG A 655 8.57 11.08 -13.04
CA ARG A 655 9.16 9.75 -12.82
C ARG A 655 10.24 9.76 -11.75
N PHE A 656 11.07 10.80 -11.74
CA PHE A 656 12.07 11.02 -10.70
C PHE A 656 11.43 11.30 -9.33
N LEU A 657 10.44 12.21 -9.29
CA LEU A 657 9.75 12.59 -8.06
C LEU A 657 8.92 11.45 -7.45
N GLY A 658 8.32 10.60 -8.28
CA GLY A 658 7.53 9.44 -7.86
C GLY A 658 8.38 8.20 -7.52
N GLY A 659 9.69 8.24 -7.75
CA GLY A 659 10.60 7.12 -7.45
C GLY A 659 10.23 5.84 -8.21
N GLU A 660 9.72 5.95 -9.44
CA GLU A 660 9.30 4.80 -10.25
C GLU A 660 10.50 3.89 -10.55
N LEU A 661 10.73 2.90 -9.68
CA LEU A 661 11.61 1.77 -9.94
C LEU A 661 11.01 0.96 -11.08
N GLY A 662 11.84 0.51 -12.02
CA GLY A 662 11.46 -0.09 -13.31
C GLY A 662 10.66 -1.39 -13.23
N VAL A 663 9.41 -1.31 -12.77
CA VAL A 663 8.44 -2.40 -12.81
C VAL A 663 7.86 -2.46 -14.22
N THR A 664 7.98 -3.62 -14.86
CA THR A 664 7.40 -3.84 -16.18
C THR A 664 5.89 -3.59 -16.15
N PRO A 665 5.35 -2.73 -17.02
CA PRO A 665 3.92 -2.42 -17.02
C PRO A 665 3.08 -3.69 -17.31
N PRO A 666 1.85 -3.78 -16.76
CA PRO A 666 0.98 -4.94 -16.97
C PRO A 666 0.54 -5.12 -18.42
N TYR A 667 0.52 -4.05 -19.21
CA TYR A 667 0.22 -4.05 -20.64
C TYR A 667 0.95 -2.88 -21.32
N GLN A 668 1.06 -2.95 -22.64
CA GLN A 668 1.53 -1.86 -23.48
C GLN A 668 0.35 -1.32 -24.31
N ILE A 669 0.36 -0.01 -24.56
CA ILE A 669 -0.66 0.67 -25.35
C ILE A 669 0.05 1.59 -26.34
N PHE A 670 -0.42 1.60 -27.58
CA PHE A 670 0.10 2.39 -28.68
C PHE A 670 -1.06 3.03 -29.44
N LEU A 671 -0.81 4.19 -30.03
CA LEU A 671 -1.78 4.89 -30.85
C LEU A 671 -1.22 5.02 -32.27
N SER A 672 -2.02 4.65 -33.27
CA SER A 672 -1.64 4.79 -34.67
C SER A 672 -1.60 6.26 -35.10
N LEU A 673 -0.96 6.49 -36.25
CA LEU A 673 -1.19 7.69 -37.04
C LEU A 673 -2.66 7.74 -37.50
N PRO A 674 -3.18 8.94 -37.83
CA PRO A 674 -4.51 9.09 -38.40
C PRO A 674 -4.68 8.20 -39.64
N SER A 675 -5.77 7.45 -39.73
CA SER A 675 -6.09 6.61 -40.88
C SER A 675 -7.33 7.13 -41.61
N HIS A 676 -7.32 7.01 -42.95
CA HIS A 676 -8.48 7.32 -43.82
C HIS A 676 -9.41 6.10 -43.94
N GLY A 677 -9.70 5.42 -42.82
CA GLY A 677 -10.59 4.26 -42.77
C GLY A 677 -12.06 4.63 -42.51
N PRO A 678 -13.01 3.67 -42.62
CA PRO A 678 -14.42 3.93 -42.37
C PRO A 678 -14.66 4.47 -40.94
N PRO A 679 -15.60 5.41 -40.77
CA PRO A 679 -15.61 6.40 -39.66
C PRO A 679 -16.09 5.88 -38.31
N ALA A 680 -16.52 4.62 -38.20
CA ALA A 680 -17.13 4.14 -36.97
C ALA A 680 -16.09 3.78 -35.90
N ALA A 681 -16.01 4.60 -34.86
CA ALA A 681 -15.36 4.24 -33.60
C ALA A 681 -15.93 2.91 -33.08
N THR A 682 -15.06 2.01 -32.61
CA THR A 682 -15.53 0.72 -32.08
C THR A 682 -15.84 0.86 -30.59
N ALA A 683 -17.03 0.41 -30.19
CA ALA A 683 -17.47 0.43 -28.80
C ALA A 683 -16.63 -0.50 -27.90
N ARG A 684 -16.06 -1.57 -28.47
CA ARG A 684 -15.31 -2.60 -27.74
C ARG A 684 -13.91 -2.80 -28.34
N VAL A 685 -13.02 -3.33 -27.52
CA VAL A 685 -11.69 -3.80 -27.94
C VAL A 685 -11.83 -5.17 -28.58
N ILE A 686 -11.21 -5.35 -29.75
CA ILE A 686 -11.14 -6.64 -30.43
C ILE A 686 -9.79 -7.30 -30.09
N TRP A 687 -9.82 -8.41 -29.35
CA TRP A 687 -8.65 -9.16 -28.94
C TRP A 687 -8.34 -10.31 -29.89
N THR A 688 -7.07 -10.46 -30.25
CA THR A 688 -6.55 -11.59 -31.01
C THR A 688 -5.31 -12.13 -30.32
N ARG A 689 -5.12 -13.46 -30.35
CA ARG A 689 -3.89 -14.07 -29.84
C ARG A 689 -2.87 -14.19 -30.98
N ALA A 690 -1.69 -13.64 -30.77
CA ALA A 690 -0.55 -13.74 -31.69
C ALA A 690 0.65 -14.34 -30.92
N GLY A 691 0.81 -15.66 -31.01
CA GLY A 691 1.83 -16.41 -30.26
C GLY A 691 1.64 -16.29 -28.74
N TRP A 692 2.68 -15.83 -28.05
CA TRP A 692 2.70 -15.54 -26.61
C TRP A 692 2.33 -14.08 -26.29
N SER A 693 1.55 -13.43 -27.15
CA SER A 693 0.99 -12.10 -26.88
C SER A 693 -0.49 -12.04 -27.24
N ALA A 694 -1.28 -11.35 -26.43
CA ALA A 694 -2.64 -10.96 -26.77
C ALA A 694 -2.62 -9.51 -27.30
N ARG A 695 -3.14 -9.30 -28.51
CA ARG A 695 -3.21 -8.01 -29.18
C ARG A 695 -4.65 -7.53 -29.20
N GLY A 696 -4.90 -6.34 -28.67
CA GLY A 696 -6.21 -5.70 -28.67
C GLY A 696 -6.22 -4.53 -29.65
N GLU A 697 -7.32 -4.35 -30.38
CA GLU A 697 -7.51 -3.21 -31.27
C GLU A 697 -8.83 -2.51 -31.00
N ARG A 698 -8.80 -1.17 -30.91
CA ARG A 698 -9.99 -0.32 -30.84
C ARG A 698 -9.82 0.89 -31.73
N ARG A 699 -10.89 1.34 -32.39
CA ARG A 699 -10.88 2.58 -33.17
C ARG A 699 -11.50 3.71 -32.35
N ILE A 700 -10.81 4.85 -32.31
CA ILE A 700 -11.28 6.08 -31.68
C ILE A 700 -11.29 7.21 -32.70
N GLU A 701 -12.12 8.22 -32.48
CA GLU A 701 -12.26 9.38 -33.36
C GLU A 701 -11.92 10.68 -32.60
N PRO A 702 -10.62 10.92 -32.29
CA PRO A 702 -10.16 12.20 -31.76
C PRO A 702 -10.14 13.28 -32.85
N PRO A 703 -9.98 14.56 -32.47
CA PRO A 703 -9.72 15.62 -33.44
C PRO A 703 -8.50 15.30 -34.30
N GLY A 704 -8.62 15.50 -35.61
CA GLY A 704 -7.56 15.18 -36.59
C GLY A 704 -7.69 13.80 -37.26
N GLY A 705 -8.76 13.03 -37.00
CA GLY A 705 -9.13 11.84 -37.76
C GLY A 705 -9.16 10.55 -36.94
N VAL A 706 -9.67 9.47 -37.54
CA VAL A 706 -9.78 8.15 -36.90
C VAL A 706 -8.38 7.60 -36.62
N ARG A 707 -8.21 7.03 -35.42
CA ARG A 707 -6.97 6.38 -34.99
C ARG A 707 -7.25 5.01 -34.37
N HIS A 708 -6.28 4.12 -34.48
CA HIS A 708 -6.31 2.78 -33.91
C HIS A 708 -5.50 2.77 -32.61
N VAL A 709 -6.14 2.35 -31.54
CA VAL A 709 -5.51 2.02 -30.26
C VAL A 709 -5.12 0.55 -30.32
N HIS A 710 -3.81 0.29 -30.25
CA HIS A 710 -3.26 -1.05 -30.19
C HIS A 710 -2.83 -1.35 -28.76
N LEU A 711 -3.33 -2.45 -28.22
CA LEU A 711 -2.99 -2.97 -26.89
C LEU A 711 -2.16 -4.24 -27.06
N ARG A 712 -1.16 -4.44 -26.22
CA ARG A 712 -0.39 -5.67 -26.17
C ARG A 712 -0.24 -6.13 -24.72
N VAL A 713 -0.70 -7.35 -24.45
CA VAL A 713 -0.49 -8.05 -23.19
C VAL A 713 0.45 -9.22 -23.45
N ASP A 714 1.56 -9.25 -22.74
CA ASP A 714 2.50 -10.36 -22.79
C ASP A 714 1.97 -11.53 -21.94
N LEU A 715 1.85 -12.70 -22.57
CA LEU A 715 1.43 -13.94 -21.92
C LEU A 715 2.57 -14.60 -21.15
N ARG A 716 3.82 -14.15 -21.38
CA ARG A 716 5.08 -14.71 -20.87
C ARG A 716 5.36 -16.13 -21.38
N ASP A 717 6.64 -16.48 -21.36
CA ASP A 717 7.08 -17.79 -21.85
C ASP A 717 6.59 -18.95 -20.96
N PRO A 718 6.23 -20.11 -21.56
CA PRO A 718 5.79 -21.30 -20.82
C PRO A 718 6.79 -21.76 -19.75
N TRP A 719 8.09 -21.58 -20.01
CA TRP A 719 9.15 -21.95 -19.08
C TRP A 719 9.08 -21.15 -17.78
N ALA A 720 8.78 -19.85 -17.87
CA ALA A 720 8.62 -19.01 -16.69
C ALA A 720 7.42 -19.43 -15.84
N LEU A 721 6.40 -20.07 -16.44
CA LEU A 721 5.25 -20.62 -15.73
C LEU A 721 5.56 -22.00 -15.13
N ALA A 722 6.32 -22.84 -15.84
CA ALA A 722 6.77 -24.13 -15.33
C ALA A 722 7.66 -23.99 -14.08
N VAL A 723 8.62 -23.06 -14.10
CA VAL A 723 9.47 -22.77 -12.94
C VAL A 723 8.65 -22.30 -11.73
N ARG A 724 7.58 -21.52 -11.96
CA ARG A 724 6.71 -21.04 -10.88
C ARG A 724 5.86 -22.16 -10.28
N GLY A 725 5.24 -22.97 -11.13
CA GLY A 725 4.47 -24.12 -10.68
C GLY A 725 5.31 -25.18 -9.95
N ALA A 726 6.64 -25.20 -10.15
CA ALA A 726 7.56 -26.05 -9.39
C ALA A 726 7.97 -25.46 -8.03
N LEU A 727 7.86 -24.13 -7.85
CA LEU A 727 8.20 -23.44 -6.60
C LEU A 727 7.07 -23.49 -5.56
N VAL A 728 5.82 -23.60 -6.01
CA VAL A 728 4.62 -23.80 -5.18
C VAL A 728 4.48 -25.27 -4.82
#